data_AF-A0AAF5HYW8-F1
#
_entry.id   AF-A0AAF5HYW8-F1
#
_cell.length_a   1.000
_cell.length_b   1.000
_cell.length_c   1.000
_cell.angle_alpha   90.00
_cell.angle_beta   90.00
_cell.angle_gamma   90.00
#
_symmetry.space_group_name_H-M   'P 1'
#
loop_
_entity.id
_entity.type
_entity.pdbx_description
1 polymer ?
#
loop_
_entity_poly.entity_id
_entity_poly.type
_entity_poly.pdbx_seq_one_letter_code
_entity_poly.pdbx_strand_id
1 'polypeptide(L)'
;MAMKIPKSGFRTMFKEGTQYFEGVEETVLKNIDAVGELNEKLKTSFGPNGTNKMIINHLEKLFVTKDAATMLHEMEVIHPAAKLVVLASEMQEQQIGDNTNYVVILSSALLIEAAKLFEYGLSMTQIVDGFEHALKVVEDVLPGLTVKTITDLSNIEDIRKALKASITSKQYDNVDLITDLVSQACVQTLPKNSANFNVDNIRIVKILGSGIHDSKVVNGMVFHRKTEGEITKAENCRVAVFACPFDVMHTETKGTILMNNAEDLLNFSKDEEALIERQVKELADAGVNVVVAAGKFGDLHIHFLNKYKIMGVRLVSKFDLRRLCRQFGAQAQARICCPPIESLGQCDKAYVSEIGAASVIVFSKESEHGSISTIVVRASSKPKMDDIERALDDAINTYKCLSKDARLLAGAGASEIALARIIREKAHEAATIGREKKLNKIEHYCYENYANAFEAIPKQFMENLGLNPVEIITKVYKAHEEGNSNIGLNVITGDLMDAVKEDIYDPFLGKISAIRLATEVTLKILQIDKIIMAKRAGGPKPKGPKPQDDDDDFVKNIIGYHEVDSMMNIYKVVHIKYFIFLIAIKNIYGELPSCPTDEWKYDLSMNACYFPSKNYYSFSSAKKFCQSMNSTLTYVKTFIEDEVVKTIVEYTSEHEEFWLGGQRTSNNDFYWLDGTPIKNNNIDNWMFGYPKANHGSCVAMKIENLVVNGFVNDDCLKNKRFICAIYNYAVLPTENVKDCPASTYDASTNGTITSPGYPSNYPNNADCRYSIIAPIGRQIILTIKFFQTEKCCDWLYIHDGKNSNANTIASLRGSISEGTQFVSSGNALYIRFTSDENNNDKGFNIEYRSI
;
A
#
# COMPACT_ATOMS: atom_id res chain seq x y z
N MET A 1 -65.50 2.29 5.69
CA MET A 1 -64.13 2.74 5.33
C MET A 1 -63.25 2.51 6.55
N ALA A 2 -62.33 1.55 6.53
CA ALA A 2 -61.37 1.42 7.63
C ALA A 2 -60.54 2.72 7.70
N MET A 3 -60.56 3.39 8.86
CA MET A 3 -59.73 4.58 9.09
C MET A 3 -58.25 4.21 8.93
N LYS A 4 -57.46 5.08 8.28
CA LYS A 4 -56.01 4.93 8.23
C LYS A 4 -55.46 4.92 9.65
N ILE A 5 -54.69 3.89 10.01
CA ILE A 5 -53.98 3.81 11.29
C ILE A 5 -53.10 5.07 11.39
N PRO A 6 -53.27 5.92 12.42
CA PRO A 6 -52.45 7.12 12.56
C PRO A 6 -50.99 6.73 12.73
N LYS A 7 -50.09 7.39 12.01
CA LYS A 7 -48.65 7.27 12.24
C LYS A 7 -48.38 7.83 13.64
N SER A 8 -48.11 6.98 14.62
CA SER A 8 -47.75 7.38 15.98
C SER A 8 -46.25 7.19 16.23
N GLY A 9 -45.69 7.99 17.16
CA GLY A 9 -44.33 7.84 17.67
C GLY A 9 -43.24 8.58 16.89
N PHE A 10 -41.98 8.23 17.20
CA PHE A 10 -40.75 8.84 16.67
C PHE A 10 -40.69 8.89 15.13
N ARG A 11 -41.41 7.99 14.45
CA ARG A 11 -41.54 7.94 12.98
C ARG A 11 -42.18 9.21 12.37
N THR A 12 -42.88 10.03 13.15
CA THR A 12 -43.50 11.29 12.67
C THR A 12 -42.52 12.46 12.54
N MET A 13 -41.32 12.37 13.15
CA MET A 13 -40.32 13.44 13.09
C MET A 13 -39.43 13.37 11.85
N PHE A 14 -39.47 12.26 11.10
CA PHE A 14 -38.65 12.09 9.91
C PHE A 14 -39.34 12.60 8.63
N LYS A 15 -38.53 12.92 7.62
CA LYS A 15 -39.03 13.25 6.27
C LYS A 15 -39.86 12.10 5.71
N GLU A 16 -40.85 12.43 4.88
CA GLU A 16 -41.68 11.41 4.24
C GLU A 16 -40.83 10.45 3.40
N GLY A 17 -41.00 9.14 3.66
CA GLY A 17 -40.28 8.07 2.99
C GLY A 17 -39.03 7.57 3.72
N THR A 18 -38.68 8.14 4.89
CA THR A 18 -37.66 7.56 5.76
C THR A 18 -38.17 6.28 6.41
N GLN A 19 -37.37 5.22 6.36
CA GLN A 19 -37.60 3.97 7.08
C GLN A 19 -36.73 3.94 8.34
N TYR A 20 -37.32 3.54 9.46
CA TYR A 20 -36.67 3.44 10.76
C TYR A 20 -36.91 2.04 11.34
N PHE A 21 -35.82 1.30 11.51
CA PHE A 21 -35.77 -0.03 12.12
C PHE A 21 -35.05 0.07 13.46
N GLU A 22 -35.61 -0.56 14.49
CA GLU A 22 -35.03 -0.60 15.84
C GLU A 22 -35.25 -1.97 16.47
N GLY A 23 -34.24 -2.45 17.19
CA GLY A 23 -34.32 -3.68 17.99
C GLY A 23 -33.76 -4.92 17.29
N VAL A 24 -33.66 -6.01 18.05
CA VAL A 24 -33.04 -7.28 17.61
C VAL A 24 -33.79 -7.88 16.42
N GLU A 25 -35.12 -8.04 16.55
CA GLU A 25 -35.93 -8.70 15.52
C GLU A 25 -36.04 -7.87 14.24
N GLU A 26 -36.29 -6.56 14.35
CA GLU A 26 -36.49 -5.73 13.16
C GLU A 26 -35.19 -5.28 12.49
N THR A 27 -34.07 -5.17 13.23
CA THR A 27 -32.81 -4.64 12.71
C THR A 27 -31.79 -5.76 12.52
N VAL A 28 -31.44 -6.48 13.59
CA VAL A 28 -30.33 -7.45 13.56
C VAL A 28 -30.67 -8.64 12.68
N LEU A 29 -31.84 -9.27 12.85
CA LEU A 29 -32.24 -10.40 12.00
C LEU A 29 -32.36 -9.98 10.54
N LYS A 30 -32.96 -8.82 10.24
CA LYS A 30 -33.02 -8.31 8.85
C LYS A 30 -31.65 -8.02 8.26
N ASN A 31 -30.68 -7.56 9.06
CA ASN A 31 -29.31 -7.39 8.62
C ASN A 31 -28.68 -8.72 8.23
N ILE A 32 -28.89 -9.75 9.07
CA ILE A 32 -28.39 -11.10 8.85
C ILE A 32 -29.04 -11.70 7.60
N ASP A 33 -30.36 -11.57 7.44
CA ASP A 33 -31.09 -12.04 6.26
C ASP A 33 -30.59 -11.37 4.98
N ALA A 34 -30.37 -10.05 4.99
CA ALA A 34 -29.87 -9.32 3.84
C ALA A 34 -28.44 -9.76 3.43
N VAL A 35 -27.60 -10.10 4.40
CA VAL A 35 -26.26 -10.67 4.14
C VAL A 35 -26.37 -12.13 3.69
N GLY A 36 -27.31 -12.90 4.24
CA GLY A 36 -27.63 -14.26 3.81
C GLY A 36 -28.08 -14.31 2.35
N GLU A 37 -28.97 -13.41 1.92
CA GLU A 37 -29.40 -13.27 0.52
C GLU A 37 -28.24 -12.92 -0.43
N LEU A 38 -27.29 -12.10 0.03
CA LEU A 38 -26.09 -11.78 -0.73
C LEU A 38 -25.21 -13.04 -0.89
N ASN A 39 -25.03 -13.79 0.18
CA ASN A 39 -24.26 -15.04 0.17
C ASN A 39 -24.90 -16.09 -0.75
N GLU A 40 -26.22 -16.29 -0.71
CA GLU A 40 -26.93 -17.22 -1.61
C GLU A 40 -26.63 -17.00 -3.09
N LYS A 41 -26.44 -15.73 -3.51
CA LYS A 41 -26.10 -15.38 -4.90
C LYS A 41 -24.66 -15.75 -5.26
N LEU A 42 -23.72 -15.61 -4.31
CA LEU A 42 -22.28 -15.78 -4.54
C LEU A 42 -21.79 -17.20 -4.26
N LYS A 43 -22.38 -17.89 -3.29
CA LYS A 43 -21.91 -19.19 -2.78
C LYS A 43 -21.82 -20.26 -3.87
N THR A 44 -22.72 -20.20 -4.85
CA THR A 44 -22.76 -21.10 -6.02
C THR A 44 -21.62 -20.88 -7.03
N SER A 45 -20.83 -19.82 -6.87
CA SER A 45 -19.64 -19.49 -7.67
C SER A 45 -18.33 -19.83 -6.96
N PHE A 46 -18.39 -20.31 -5.71
CA PHE A 46 -17.22 -20.62 -4.91
C PHE A 46 -16.59 -21.98 -5.27
N GLY A 47 -15.25 -22.03 -5.29
CA GLY A 47 -14.47 -23.24 -5.58
C GLY A 47 -14.35 -23.57 -7.08
N PRO A 48 -13.56 -24.59 -7.44
CA PRO A 48 -13.25 -24.93 -8.84
C PRO A 48 -14.47 -25.22 -9.71
N ASN A 49 -15.45 -25.94 -9.17
CA ASN A 49 -16.72 -26.25 -9.84
C ASN A 49 -17.79 -25.16 -9.63
N GLY A 50 -17.39 -23.98 -9.14
CA GLY A 50 -18.27 -22.81 -9.06
C GLY A 50 -18.86 -22.44 -10.42
N THR A 51 -20.14 -22.07 -10.43
CA THR A 51 -20.86 -21.66 -11.65
C THR A 51 -20.55 -20.20 -11.98
N ASN A 52 -20.34 -19.92 -13.28
CA ASN A 52 -20.21 -18.54 -13.76
C ASN A 52 -21.55 -17.81 -13.64
N LYS A 53 -21.52 -16.54 -13.23
CA LYS A 53 -22.69 -15.65 -13.29
C LYS A 53 -22.57 -14.73 -14.48
N MET A 54 -23.72 -14.50 -15.12
CA MET A 54 -23.87 -13.53 -16.18
C MET A 54 -24.45 -12.24 -15.58
N ILE A 55 -23.68 -11.17 -15.62
CA ILE A 55 -24.10 -9.86 -15.10
C ILE A 55 -24.18 -8.89 -16.28
N ILE A 56 -25.33 -8.23 -16.38
CA ILE A 56 -25.57 -7.14 -17.32
C ILE A 56 -25.69 -5.89 -16.48
N ASN A 57 -24.75 -4.97 -16.64
CA ASN A 57 -24.76 -3.74 -15.87
C ASN A 57 -25.75 -2.71 -16.46
N HIS A 58 -25.87 -1.56 -15.80
CA HIS A 58 -26.76 -0.46 -16.23
C HIS A 58 -26.38 0.18 -17.58
N LEU A 59 -25.21 -0.15 -18.13
CA LEU A 59 -24.74 0.26 -19.47
C LEU A 59 -24.87 -0.87 -20.51
N GLU A 60 -25.62 -1.94 -20.19
CA GLU A 60 -25.80 -3.12 -21.04
C GLU A 60 -24.49 -3.88 -21.37
N LYS A 61 -23.43 -3.65 -20.58
CA LYS A 61 -22.18 -4.41 -20.72
C LYS A 61 -22.33 -5.78 -20.07
N LEU A 62 -22.02 -6.81 -20.85
CA LEU A 62 -22.06 -8.20 -20.43
C LEU A 62 -20.74 -8.59 -19.74
N PHE A 63 -20.86 -9.14 -18.53
CA PHE A 63 -19.78 -9.81 -17.82
C PHE A 63 -20.16 -11.26 -17.52
N VAL A 64 -19.20 -12.16 -17.69
CA VAL A 64 -19.31 -13.56 -17.30
C VAL A 64 -18.12 -13.86 -16.41
N THR A 65 -18.35 -14.23 -15.15
CA THR A 65 -17.25 -14.47 -14.19
C THR A 65 -17.68 -15.33 -13.00
N LYS A 66 -16.69 -15.92 -12.30
CA LYS A 66 -16.83 -16.54 -10.96
C LYS A 66 -16.33 -15.65 -9.84
N ASP A 67 -15.59 -14.60 -10.16
CA ASP A 67 -14.94 -13.77 -9.17
C ASP A 67 -15.97 -12.90 -8.42
N ALA A 68 -15.96 -12.98 -7.08
CA ALA A 68 -16.86 -12.20 -6.24
C ALA A 68 -16.59 -10.70 -6.32
N ALA A 69 -15.33 -10.28 -6.46
CA ALA A 69 -15.01 -8.86 -6.48
C ALA A 69 -15.71 -8.18 -7.65
N THR A 70 -15.56 -8.77 -8.84
CA THR A 70 -16.23 -8.33 -10.06
C THR A 70 -17.75 -8.38 -9.92
N MET A 71 -18.30 -9.45 -9.36
CA MET A 71 -19.76 -9.57 -9.19
C MET A 71 -20.31 -8.48 -8.25
N LEU A 72 -19.66 -8.27 -7.11
CA LEU A 72 -20.08 -7.29 -6.11
C LEU A 72 -19.96 -5.85 -6.62
N HIS A 73 -18.96 -5.55 -7.44
CA HIS A 73 -18.77 -4.21 -8.00
C HIS A 73 -19.86 -3.85 -9.02
N GLU A 74 -20.28 -4.81 -9.83
CA GLU A 74 -21.34 -4.59 -10.84
C GLU A 74 -22.76 -4.73 -10.26
N MET A 75 -22.91 -5.33 -9.07
CA MET A 75 -24.20 -5.47 -8.38
C MET A 75 -24.59 -4.21 -7.59
N GLU A 76 -25.83 -3.76 -7.75
CA GLU A 76 -26.37 -2.66 -6.95
C GLU A 76 -26.85 -3.12 -5.56
N VAL A 77 -25.96 -3.06 -4.56
CA VAL A 77 -26.30 -3.42 -3.18
C VAL A 77 -26.94 -2.25 -2.44
N ILE A 78 -28.21 -2.43 -2.05
CA ILE A 78 -29.04 -1.39 -1.40
C ILE A 78 -28.89 -1.41 0.12
N HIS A 79 -28.88 -2.60 0.71
CA HIS A 79 -28.98 -2.77 2.16
C HIS A 79 -27.67 -2.34 2.85
N PRO A 80 -27.70 -1.47 3.89
CA PRO A 80 -26.47 -0.96 4.53
C PRO A 80 -25.56 -2.05 5.09
N ALA A 81 -26.12 -3.06 5.76
CA ALA A 81 -25.33 -4.16 6.32
C ALA A 81 -24.63 -4.98 5.23
N ALA A 82 -25.32 -5.27 4.13
CA ALA A 82 -24.74 -5.98 2.99
C ALA A 82 -23.63 -5.13 2.33
N LYS A 83 -23.82 -3.81 2.26
CA LYS A 83 -22.80 -2.88 1.75
C LYS A 83 -21.52 -2.88 2.60
N LEU A 84 -21.61 -3.05 3.92
CA LEU A 84 -20.42 -3.20 4.77
C LEU A 84 -19.61 -4.46 4.40
N VAL A 85 -20.27 -5.58 4.11
CA VAL A 85 -19.62 -6.80 3.63
C VAL A 85 -18.99 -6.60 2.25
N VAL A 86 -19.64 -5.85 1.35
CA VAL A 86 -19.06 -5.50 0.05
C VAL A 86 -17.78 -4.69 0.20
N LEU A 87 -17.78 -3.66 1.06
CA LEU A 87 -16.59 -2.85 1.32
C LEU A 87 -15.45 -3.69 1.91
N ALA A 88 -15.76 -4.68 2.75
CA ALA A 88 -14.77 -5.63 3.27
C ALA A 88 -14.13 -6.48 2.16
N SER A 89 -14.96 -6.95 1.22
CA SER A 89 -14.51 -7.70 0.06
C SER A 89 -13.62 -6.84 -0.86
N GLU A 90 -14.00 -5.57 -1.09
CA GLU A 90 -13.19 -4.61 -1.84
C GLU A 90 -11.85 -4.30 -1.13
N MET A 91 -11.83 -4.23 0.20
CA MET A 91 -10.59 -4.06 0.97
C MET A 91 -9.66 -5.27 0.82
N GLN A 92 -10.22 -6.49 0.87
CA GLN A 92 -9.46 -7.72 0.66
C GLN A 92 -8.86 -7.79 -0.76
N GLU A 93 -9.64 -7.38 -1.76
CA GLU A 93 -9.21 -7.28 -3.16
C GLU A 93 -8.03 -6.30 -3.31
N GLN A 94 -8.09 -5.12 -2.68
CA GLN A 94 -7.02 -4.14 -2.76
C GLN A 94 -5.72 -4.56 -2.06
N GLN A 95 -5.82 -5.30 -0.95
CA GLN A 95 -4.66 -5.69 -0.14
C GLN A 95 -3.96 -6.95 -0.66
N ILE A 96 -4.74 -7.99 -0.96
CA ILE A 96 -4.26 -9.32 -1.32
C ILE A 96 -4.58 -9.64 -2.79
N GLY A 97 -5.75 -9.22 -3.29
CA GLY A 97 -6.24 -9.57 -4.64
C GLY A 97 -6.74 -11.01 -4.76
N ASP A 98 -7.07 -11.65 -3.63
CA ASP A 98 -7.71 -12.97 -3.62
C ASP A 98 -8.52 -13.17 -2.33
N ASN A 99 -9.28 -14.26 -2.23
CA ASN A 99 -10.16 -14.62 -1.10
C ASN A 99 -11.35 -13.67 -0.89
N THR A 100 -11.79 -12.96 -1.92
CA THR A 100 -12.98 -12.08 -1.87
C THR A 100 -14.26 -12.85 -1.55
N ASN A 101 -14.45 -14.01 -2.18
CA ASN A 101 -15.55 -14.95 -1.89
C ASN A 101 -15.49 -15.47 -0.44
N TYR A 102 -14.29 -15.77 0.05
CA TYR A 102 -14.08 -16.31 1.40
C TYR A 102 -14.59 -15.34 2.48
N VAL A 103 -14.28 -14.04 2.33
CA VAL A 103 -14.74 -12.99 3.26
C VAL A 103 -16.26 -12.96 3.34
N VAL A 104 -16.97 -13.05 2.21
CA VAL A 104 -18.43 -12.98 2.18
C VAL A 104 -19.06 -14.21 2.82
N ILE A 105 -18.60 -15.41 2.43
CA ILE A 105 -19.12 -16.67 2.96
C ILE A 105 -18.89 -16.74 4.48
N LEU A 106 -17.67 -16.46 4.94
CA LEU A 106 -17.34 -16.50 6.36
C LEU A 106 -18.14 -15.45 7.17
N SER A 107 -18.27 -14.22 6.66
CA SER A 107 -19.08 -13.18 7.32
C SER A 107 -20.54 -13.62 7.45
N SER A 108 -21.11 -14.22 6.39
CA SER A 108 -22.49 -14.71 6.43
C SER A 108 -22.66 -15.86 7.43
N ALA A 109 -21.70 -16.79 7.48
CA ALA A 109 -21.72 -17.91 8.40
C ALA A 109 -21.64 -17.43 9.85
N LEU A 110 -20.72 -16.51 10.17
CA LEU A 110 -20.58 -15.93 11.50
C LEU A 110 -21.86 -15.20 11.95
N LEU A 111 -22.52 -14.47 11.04
CA LEU A 111 -23.79 -13.80 11.33
C LEU A 111 -24.94 -14.79 11.58
N ILE A 112 -25.02 -15.89 10.81
CA ILE A 112 -26.02 -16.95 11.02
C ILE A 112 -25.79 -17.66 12.36
N GLU A 113 -24.54 -17.96 12.70
CA GLU A 113 -24.20 -18.56 14.00
C GLU A 113 -24.45 -17.59 15.17
N ALA A 114 -24.24 -16.29 14.98
CA ALA A 114 -24.63 -15.26 15.94
C ALA A 114 -26.16 -15.20 16.13
N ALA A 115 -26.95 -15.44 15.09
CA ALA A 115 -28.42 -15.52 15.20
C ALA A 115 -28.85 -16.61 16.19
N LYS A 116 -28.22 -17.79 16.14
CA LYS A 116 -28.49 -18.89 17.08
C LYS A 116 -28.12 -18.51 18.51
N LEU A 117 -27.02 -17.77 18.71
CA LEU A 117 -26.63 -17.27 20.03
C LEU A 117 -27.65 -16.29 20.61
N PHE A 118 -28.31 -15.48 19.76
CA PHE A 118 -29.41 -14.63 20.21
C PHE A 118 -30.63 -15.44 20.67
N GLU A 119 -30.95 -16.54 20.00
CA GLU A 119 -32.04 -17.44 20.42
C GLU A 119 -31.76 -18.11 21.77
N TYR A 120 -30.48 -18.37 22.09
CA TYR A 120 -30.06 -18.85 23.42
C TYR A 120 -30.11 -17.77 24.52
N GLY A 121 -30.40 -16.51 24.15
CA GLY A 121 -30.54 -15.39 25.08
C GLY A 121 -29.23 -14.69 25.44
N LEU A 122 -28.17 -14.86 24.65
CA LEU A 122 -26.93 -14.08 24.84
C LEU A 122 -27.12 -12.64 24.38
N SER A 123 -26.49 -11.70 25.10
CA SER A 123 -26.50 -10.27 24.71
C SER A 123 -25.51 -9.99 23.57
N MET A 124 -25.80 -8.96 22.76
CA MET A 124 -24.93 -8.54 21.65
C MET A 124 -23.48 -8.28 22.09
N THR A 125 -23.30 -7.59 23.23
CA THR A 125 -21.98 -7.29 23.78
C THR A 125 -21.18 -8.56 24.09
N GLN A 126 -21.83 -9.57 24.68
CA GLN A 126 -21.16 -10.85 25.00
C GLN A 126 -20.73 -11.61 23.75
N ILE A 127 -21.55 -11.59 22.69
CA ILE A 127 -21.22 -12.24 21.41
C ILE A 127 -20.04 -11.53 20.74
N VAL A 128 -20.05 -10.20 20.73
CA VAL A 128 -18.96 -9.38 20.19
C VAL A 128 -17.63 -9.67 20.91
N ASP A 129 -17.63 -9.62 22.24
CA ASP A 129 -16.45 -9.89 23.05
C ASP A 129 -15.94 -11.34 22.83
N GLY A 130 -16.86 -12.31 22.80
CA GLY A 130 -16.53 -13.72 22.56
C GLY A 130 -15.94 -13.99 21.18
N PHE A 131 -16.46 -13.37 20.12
CA PHE A 131 -15.92 -13.47 18.77
C PHE A 131 -14.57 -12.75 18.62
N GLU A 132 -14.36 -11.62 19.32
CA GLU A 132 -13.05 -10.95 19.34
C GLU A 132 -11.98 -11.82 20.02
N HIS A 133 -12.32 -12.48 21.14
CA HIS A 133 -11.43 -13.43 21.79
C HIS A 133 -11.16 -14.67 20.93
N ALA A 134 -12.16 -15.17 20.20
CA ALA A 134 -11.99 -16.27 19.25
C ALA A 134 -11.08 -15.90 18.08
N LEU A 135 -11.17 -14.67 17.56
CA LEU A 135 -10.28 -14.17 16.51
C LEU A 135 -8.82 -14.17 16.97
N LYS A 136 -8.51 -13.64 18.16
CA LYS A 136 -7.14 -13.64 18.72
C LYS A 136 -6.57 -15.05 18.81
N VAL A 137 -7.40 -16.00 19.25
CA VAL A 137 -7.04 -17.42 19.30
C VAL A 137 -6.72 -17.99 17.92
N VAL A 138 -7.46 -17.60 16.88
CA VAL A 138 -7.16 -18.03 15.50
C VAL A 138 -5.84 -17.46 15.01
N GLU A 139 -5.55 -16.19 15.29
CA GLU A 139 -4.29 -15.54 14.90
C GLU A 139 -3.06 -16.21 15.54
N ASP A 140 -3.19 -16.72 16.77
CA ASP A 140 -2.13 -17.46 17.45
C ASP A 140 -1.94 -18.89 16.89
N VAL A 141 -3.03 -19.54 16.47
CA VAL A 141 -3.02 -20.96 16.04
C VAL A 141 -2.64 -21.12 14.57
N LEU A 142 -3.11 -20.23 13.71
CA LEU A 142 -2.94 -20.33 12.27
C LEU A 142 -1.47 -20.46 11.82
N PRO A 143 -0.49 -19.74 12.42
CA PRO A 143 0.93 -19.92 12.11
C PRO A 143 1.46 -21.33 12.38
N GLY A 144 0.85 -22.08 13.31
CA GLY A 144 1.23 -23.46 13.61
C GLY A 144 0.79 -24.48 12.56
N LEU A 145 -0.15 -24.12 11.68
CA LEU A 145 -0.68 -24.99 10.63
C LEU A 145 0.07 -24.88 9.29
N THR A 146 1.17 -24.12 9.25
CA THR A 146 1.94 -23.91 8.02
C THR A 146 2.69 -25.18 7.63
N VAL A 147 2.47 -25.64 6.39
CA VAL A 147 3.06 -26.88 5.87
C VAL A 147 4.41 -26.63 5.21
N LYS A 148 4.47 -25.62 4.33
CA LYS A 148 5.64 -25.33 3.49
C LYS A 148 5.92 -23.83 3.52
N THR A 149 7.19 -23.47 3.50
CA THR A 149 7.64 -22.08 3.29
C THR A 149 8.54 -22.06 2.05
N ILE A 150 8.26 -21.15 1.11
CA ILE A 150 9.09 -21.01 -0.10
C ILE A 150 10.32 -20.17 0.25
N THR A 151 11.52 -20.72 0.04
CA THR A 151 12.78 -19.99 0.25
C THR A 151 13.16 -19.13 -0.95
N ASP A 152 12.99 -19.66 -2.15
CA ASP A 152 13.44 -19.03 -3.40
C ASP A 152 12.26 -18.71 -4.34
N LEU A 153 11.95 -17.43 -4.48
CA LEU A 153 10.89 -16.91 -5.37
C LEU A 153 11.32 -16.82 -6.85
N SER A 154 12.49 -17.35 -7.19
CA SER A 154 12.98 -17.48 -8.57
C SER A 154 12.72 -18.86 -9.17
N ASN A 155 12.40 -19.87 -8.35
CA ASN A 155 12.15 -21.21 -8.85
C ASN A 155 10.73 -21.31 -9.45
N ILE A 156 10.67 -21.48 -10.78
CA ILE A 156 9.41 -21.56 -11.53
C ILE A 156 8.52 -22.69 -11.02
N GLU A 157 9.09 -23.84 -10.66
CA GLU A 157 8.31 -25.01 -10.23
C GLU A 157 7.60 -24.79 -8.89
N ASP A 158 8.29 -24.21 -7.90
CA ASP A 158 7.69 -23.93 -6.59
C ASP A 158 6.60 -22.87 -6.68
N ILE A 159 6.79 -21.86 -7.53
CA ILE A 159 5.79 -20.82 -7.79
C ILE A 159 4.57 -21.41 -8.47
N ARG A 160 4.76 -22.28 -9.48
CA ARG A 160 3.65 -22.96 -10.18
C ARG A 160 2.79 -23.76 -9.20
N LYS A 161 3.41 -24.47 -8.26
CA LYS A 161 2.70 -25.21 -7.21
C LYS A 161 1.91 -24.27 -6.29
N ALA A 162 2.51 -23.15 -5.87
CA ALA A 162 1.87 -22.19 -4.98
C ALA A 162 0.69 -21.43 -5.64
N LEU A 163 0.79 -21.11 -6.93
CA LEU A 163 -0.25 -20.39 -7.69
C LEU A 163 -1.37 -21.31 -8.20
N LYS A 164 -1.16 -22.63 -8.17
CA LYS A 164 -2.12 -23.61 -8.74
C LYS A 164 -3.50 -23.47 -8.11
N ALA A 165 -3.58 -23.36 -6.78
CA ALA A 165 -4.86 -23.35 -6.07
C ALA A 165 -5.71 -22.10 -6.37
N SER A 166 -5.09 -20.92 -6.40
CA SER A 166 -5.81 -19.66 -6.64
C SER A 166 -6.45 -19.62 -8.03
N ILE A 167 -5.70 -20.03 -9.05
CA ILE A 167 -6.20 -20.09 -10.44
C ILE A 167 -7.26 -21.19 -10.61
N THR A 168 -7.06 -22.37 -9.99
CA THR A 168 -7.99 -23.50 -10.09
C THR A 168 -9.41 -23.12 -9.66
N SER A 169 -9.56 -22.22 -8.69
CA SER A 169 -10.87 -21.74 -8.24
C SER A 169 -11.60 -20.87 -9.28
N LYS A 170 -10.87 -20.21 -10.18
CA LYS A 170 -11.41 -19.24 -11.15
C LYS A 170 -11.54 -19.86 -12.54
N GLN A 171 -10.46 -20.49 -13.02
CA GLN A 171 -10.42 -21.20 -14.29
C GLN A 171 -9.81 -22.59 -14.13
N TYR A 172 -10.64 -23.61 -14.27
CA TYR A 172 -10.22 -25.00 -14.13
C TYR A 172 -9.51 -25.54 -15.40
N ASP A 173 -9.95 -25.14 -16.59
CA ASP A 173 -9.50 -25.76 -17.84
C ASP A 173 -8.03 -25.45 -18.21
N ASN A 174 -7.49 -24.30 -17.78
CA ASN A 174 -6.21 -23.77 -18.28
C ASN A 174 -5.21 -23.44 -17.16
N VAL A 175 -5.31 -24.12 -16.00
CA VAL A 175 -4.48 -23.83 -14.82
C VAL A 175 -2.99 -23.89 -15.14
N ASP A 176 -2.54 -24.96 -15.80
CA ASP A 176 -1.12 -25.17 -16.10
C ASP A 176 -0.56 -24.09 -17.05
N LEU A 177 -1.35 -23.65 -18.02
CA LEU A 177 -0.95 -22.62 -18.97
C LEU A 177 -0.85 -21.26 -18.26
N ILE A 178 -1.85 -20.89 -17.47
CA ILE A 178 -1.90 -19.59 -16.78
C ILE A 178 -0.79 -19.52 -15.73
N THR A 179 -0.60 -20.58 -14.94
CA THR A 179 0.50 -20.64 -13.96
C THR A 179 1.88 -20.52 -14.62
N ASP A 180 2.09 -21.16 -15.77
CA ASP A 180 3.36 -21.07 -16.50
C ASP A 180 3.61 -19.65 -17.05
N LEU A 181 2.60 -19.04 -17.68
CA LEU A 181 2.71 -17.66 -18.18
C LEU A 181 3.02 -16.65 -17.06
N VAL A 182 2.32 -16.76 -15.93
CA VAL A 182 2.48 -15.83 -14.79
C VAL A 182 3.82 -16.04 -14.10
N SER A 183 4.22 -17.29 -13.85
CA SER A 183 5.51 -17.60 -13.22
C SER A 183 6.68 -17.09 -14.07
N GLN A 184 6.66 -17.29 -15.39
CA GLN A 184 7.67 -16.74 -16.29
C GLN A 184 7.70 -15.20 -16.25
N ALA A 185 6.54 -14.54 -16.30
CA ALA A 185 6.45 -13.08 -16.27
C ALA A 185 6.91 -12.47 -14.94
N CYS A 186 6.62 -13.13 -13.82
CA CYS A 186 7.00 -12.70 -12.47
C CYS A 186 8.51 -12.88 -12.23
N VAL A 187 9.07 -14.04 -12.59
CA VAL A 187 10.51 -14.30 -12.42
C VAL A 187 11.35 -13.33 -13.26
N GLN A 188 10.89 -12.97 -14.46
CA GLN A 188 11.57 -11.99 -15.31
C GLN A 188 11.61 -10.58 -14.70
N THR A 189 10.61 -10.21 -13.89
CA THR A 189 10.43 -8.86 -13.33
C THR A 189 10.84 -8.74 -11.87
N LEU A 190 11.38 -9.81 -11.27
CA LEU A 190 11.72 -9.86 -9.86
C LEU A 190 12.86 -8.88 -9.53
N PRO A 191 12.62 -7.85 -8.68
CA PRO A 191 13.70 -6.99 -8.19
C PRO A 191 14.61 -7.74 -7.22
N LYS A 192 15.84 -7.23 -7.02
CA LYS A 192 16.80 -7.78 -6.04
C LYS A 192 16.21 -7.91 -4.62
N ASN A 193 15.34 -6.99 -4.24
CA ASN A 193 14.56 -7.07 -3.01
C ASN A 193 13.14 -7.54 -3.33
N SER A 194 12.83 -8.80 -3.02
CA SER A 194 11.53 -9.43 -3.30
C SER A 194 10.33 -8.70 -2.70
N ALA A 195 10.52 -7.99 -1.57
CA ALA A 195 9.44 -7.25 -0.91
C ALA A 195 8.89 -6.08 -1.74
N ASN A 196 9.71 -5.53 -2.66
CA ASN A 196 9.33 -4.39 -3.50
C ASN A 196 8.71 -4.79 -4.85
N PHE A 197 8.22 -6.03 -4.97
CA PHE A 197 7.54 -6.49 -6.17
C PHE A 197 6.30 -5.62 -6.48
N ASN A 198 6.28 -5.05 -7.69
CA ASN A 198 5.19 -4.18 -8.13
C ASN A 198 4.36 -4.88 -9.22
N VAL A 199 3.07 -5.05 -8.96
CA VAL A 199 2.09 -5.64 -9.89
C VAL A 199 2.01 -4.85 -11.20
N ASP A 200 2.20 -3.52 -11.16
CA ASP A 200 2.15 -2.66 -12.35
C ASP A 200 3.24 -2.95 -13.40
N ASN A 201 4.28 -3.69 -13.02
CA ASN A 201 5.37 -4.09 -13.90
C ASN A 201 4.98 -5.25 -14.81
N ILE A 202 3.92 -6.00 -14.48
CA ILE A 202 3.38 -7.03 -15.36
C ILE A 202 2.20 -6.42 -16.10
N ARG A 203 2.28 -6.40 -17.43
CA ARG A 203 1.23 -5.85 -18.29
C ARG A 203 0.50 -6.96 -19.00
N ILE A 204 -0.82 -6.86 -19.07
CA ILE A 204 -1.64 -7.75 -19.90
C ILE A 204 -2.07 -7.01 -21.16
N VAL A 205 -1.88 -7.63 -22.33
CA VAL A 205 -2.35 -7.12 -23.62
C VAL A 205 -3.29 -8.13 -24.24
N LYS A 206 -4.52 -7.69 -24.50
CA LYS A 206 -5.62 -8.48 -25.00
C LYS A 206 -5.71 -8.40 -26.53
N ILE A 207 -5.57 -9.54 -27.21
CA ILE A 207 -5.70 -9.61 -28.67
C ILE A 207 -6.71 -10.71 -29.03
N LEU A 208 -7.79 -10.30 -29.70
CA LEU A 208 -8.85 -11.22 -30.13
C LEU A 208 -8.35 -12.19 -31.22
N GLY A 209 -8.90 -13.40 -31.19
CA GLY A 209 -8.62 -14.48 -32.13
C GLY A 209 -7.68 -15.55 -31.57
N SER A 210 -7.74 -16.72 -32.20
CA SER A 210 -7.10 -17.98 -31.76
C SER A 210 -7.55 -18.49 -30.38
N GLY A 211 -6.98 -19.63 -29.97
CA GLY A 211 -7.17 -20.21 -28.65
C GLY A 211 -6.22 -19.61 -27.60
N ILE A 212 -6.48 -19.92 -26.32
CA ILE A 212 -5.66 -19.45 -25.19
C ILE A 212 -4.23 -20.00 -25.22
N HIS A 213 -4.02 -21.19 -25.78
CA HIS A 213 -2.72 -21.84 -25.93
C HIS A 213 -1.71 -21.03 -26.77
N ASP A 214 -2.17 -20.09 -27.59
CA ASP A 214 -1.29 -19.21 -28.38
C ASP A 214 -0.83 -17.96 -27.61
N SER A 215 -1.22 -17.83 -26.33
CA SER A 215 -0.78 -16.74 -25.46
C SER A 215 0.71 -16.85 -25.15
N LYS A 216 1.40 -15.72 -25.06
CA LYS A 216 2.87 -15.68 -24.91
C LYS A 216 3.30 -14.61 -23.92
N VAL A 217 4.40 -14.86 -23.22
CA VAL A 217 5.11 -13.86 -22.42
C VAL A 217 6.17 -13.21 -23.28
N VAL A 218 6.23 -11.88 -23.25
CA VAL A 218 7.26 -11.07 -23.88
C VAL A 218 8.01 -10.31 -22.80
N ASN A 219 9.33 -10.49 -22.73
CA ASN A 219 10.19 -9.67 -21.88
C ASN A 219 10.34 -8.28 -22.51
N GLY A 220 9.45 -7.36 -22.13
CA GLY A 220 9.32 -6.03 -22.72
C GLY A 220 7.87 -5.61 -22.88
N MET A 221 7.60 -4.76 -23.88
CA MET A 221 6.30 -4.13 -24.08
C MET A 221 5.72 -4.39 -25.47
N VAL A 222 4.41 -4.67 -25.49
CA VAL A 222 3.63 -4.85 -26.72
C VAL A 222 2.57 -3.76 -26.83
N PHE A 223 2.41 -3.17 -28.01
CA PHE A 223 1.44 -2.11 -28.28
C PHE A 223 0.57 -2.43 -29.50
N HIS A 224 -0.75 -2.23 -29.38
CA HIS A 224 -1.70 -2.39 -30.47
C HIS A 224 -1.70 -1.18 -31.42
N ARG A 225 -0.58 -0.97 -32.12
CA ARG A 225 -0.39 0.11 -33.11
C ARG A 225 0.60 -0.32 -34.20
N LYS A 226 0.55 0.40 -35.32
CA LYS A 226 1.55 0.36 -36.40
C LYS A 226 2.60 1.46 -36.20
N THR A 227 3.72 1.33 -36.89
CA THR A 227 4.71 2.39 -37.03
C THR A 227 4.17 3.51 -37.91
N GLU A 228 4.59 4.75 -37.66
CA GLU A 228 4.21 5.90 -38.50
C GLU A 228 5.12 6.03 -39.75
N GLY A 229 6.31 5.42 -39.71
CA GLY A 229 7.27 5.38 -40.83
C GLY A 229 7.34 4.03 -41.55
N GLU A 230 8.21 3.96 -42.56
CA GLU A 230 8.41 2.76 -43.40
C GLU A 230 9.17 1.64 -42.68
N ILE A 231 9.91 1.99 -41.62
CA ILE A 231 10.80 1.08 -40.92
C ILE A 231 10.02 0.28 -39.90
N THR A 232 9.98 -1.03 -40.12
CA THR A 232 9.21 -1.96 -39.30
C THR A 232 10.06 -2.76 -38.33
N LYS A 233 11.39 -2.76 -38.48
CA LYS A 233 12.32 -3.54 -37.65
C LYS A 233 13.60 -2.77 -37.39
N ALA A 234 14.03 -2.75 -36.12
CA ALA A 234 15.31 -2.24 -35.67
C ALA A 234 15.93 -3.19 -34.63
N GLU A 235 17.24 -3.39 -34.71
CA GLU A 235 18.04 -4.23 -33.79
C GLU A 235 19.05 -3.34 -33.04
N ASN A 236 19.39 -3.69 -31.79
CA ASN A 236 20.25 -2.94 -30.87
C ASN A 236 19.92 -1.44 -30.84
N CYS A 237 18.68 -1.14 -30.48
CA CYS A 237 18.07 0.17 -30.58
C CYS A 237 18.46 1.08 -29.40
N ARG A 238 18.91 2.28 -29.71
CA ARG A 238 18.80 3.43 -28.79
C ARG A 238 17.45 4.09 -28.97
N VAL A 239 16.72 4.26 -27.88
CA VAL A 239 15.33 4.73 -27.85
C VAL A 239 15.28 6.13 -27.24
N ALA A 240 14.84 7.11 -28.02
CA ALA A 240 14.50 8.45 -27.52
C ALA A 240 13.00 8.55 -27.26
N VAL A 241 12.62 9.10 -26.10
CA VAL A 241 11.21 9.20 -25.69
C VAL A 241 10.83 10.67 -25.52
N PHE A 242 9.76 11.09 -26.17
CA PHE A 242 9.21 12.45 -26.12
C PHE A 242 7.80 12.45 -25.55
N ALA A 243 7.58 13.26 -24.51
CA ALA A 243 6.27 13.48 -23.92
C ALA A 243 5.41 14.48 -24.72
N CYS A 244 6.02 15.19 -25.67
CA CYS A 244 5.34 16.09 -26.61
C CYS A 244 4.96 15.38 -27.92
N PRO A 245 4.05 15.95 -28.73
CA PRO A 245 3.96 15.59 -30.14
C PRO A 245 5.29 15.83 -30.85
N PHE A 246 5.61 14.97 -31.82
CA PHE A 246 6.81 15.09 -32.64
C PHE A 246 6.46 15.86 -33.92
N ASP A 247 6.18 17.14 -33.73
CA ASP A 247 5.67 18.05 -34.77
C ASP A 247 6.18 19.47 -34.51
N VAL A 248 5.95 20.37 -35.47
CA VAL A 248 6.28 21.79 -35.35
C VAL A 248 5.57 22.38 -34.14
N MET A 249 6.34 22.95 -33.22
CA MET A 249 5.82 23.49 -31.96
C MET A 249 5.05 24.78 -32.22
N HIS A 250 3.75 24.75 -31.97
CA HIS A 250 2.91 25.95 -32.00
C HIS A 250 2.94 26.68 -30.65
N THR A 251 2.78 28.00 -30.69
CA THR A 251 2.53 28.79 -29.49
C THR A 251 1.16 28.44 -28.91
N GLU A 252 1.01 28.44 -27.59
CA GLU A 252 -0.28 28.17 -26.93
C GLU A 252 -1.32 29.25 -27.26
N THR A 253 -0.87 30.50 -27.47
CA THR A 253 -1.67 31.58 -28.02
C THR A 253 -1.68 31.52 -29.55
N LYS A 254 -2.66 32.17 -30.18
CA LYS A 254 -2.78 32.20 -31.65
C LYS A 254 -1.47 32.70 -32.29
N GLY A 255 -0.64 31.77 -32.77
CA GLY A 255 0.58 32.06 -33.48
C GLY A 255 0.26 32.40 -34.93
N THR A 256 0.37 33.66 -35.31
CA THR A 256 0.24 34.11 -36.70
C THR A 256 1.62 34.34 -37.29
N ILE A 257 1.93 33.69 -38.41
CA ILE A 257 3.16 33.95 -39.16
C ILE A 257 2.99 35.29 -39.88
N LEU A 258 3.87 36.25 -39.61
CA LEU A 258 3.88 37.56 -40.26
C LEU A 258 4.91 37.54 -41.38
N MET A 259 4.45 37.70 -42.62
CA MET A 259 5.32 37.79 -43.81
C MET A 259 5.05 39.13 -44.49
N ASN A 260 6.09 39.93 -44.69
CA ASN A 260 5.97 41.24 -45.33
C ASN A 260 6.38 41.20 -46.81
N ASN A 261 7.36 40.35 -47.14
CA ASN A 261 7.93 40.24 -48.47
C ASN A 261 7.83 38.81 -49.03
N ALA A 262 7.90 38.67 -50.36
CA ALA A 262 7.91 37.35 -51.01
C ALA A 262 9.16 36.51 -50.66
N GLU A 263 10.26 37.16 -50.31
CA GLU A 263 11.48 36.49 -49.86
C GLU A 263 11.31 35.85 -48.46
N ASP A 264 10.55 36.49 -47.56
CA ASP A 264 10.21 35.94 -46.24
C ASP A 264 9.44 34.62 -46.37
N LEU A 265 8.53 34.53 -47.34
CA LEU A 265 7.76 33.30 -47.61
C LEU A 265 8.68 32.15 -48.05
N LEU A 266 9.59 32.40 -48.99
CA LEU A 266 10.51 31.38 -49.50
C LEU A 266 11.54 30.95 -48.44
N ASN A 267 12.02 31.89 -47.62
CA ASN A 267 12.95 31.59 -46.55
C ASN A 267 12.25 30.86 -45.39
N PHE A 268 11.02 31.24 -45.04
CA PHE A 268 10.25 30.57 -44.00
C PHE A 268 10.10 29.07 -44.26
N SER A 269 9.70 28.68 -45.48
CA SER A 269 9.56 27.26 -45.83
C SER A 269 10.90 26.52 -45.78
N LYS A 270 11.99 27.13 -46.27
CA LYS A 270 13.33 26.52 -46.24
C LYS A 270 13.89 26.42 -44.82
N ASP A 271 13.66 27.43 -43.99
CA ASP A 271 14.14 27.49 -42.61
C ASP A 271 13.39 26.48 -41.72
N GLU A 272 12.09 26.30 -41.95
CA GLU A 272 11.27 25.28 -41.28
C GLU A 272 11.74 23.86 -41.64
N GLU A 273 11.94 23.57 -42.93
CA GLU A 273 12.52 22.30 -43.38
C GLU A 273 13.92 22.07 -42.79
N ALA A 274 14.80 23.08 -42.83
CA ALA A 274 16.15 22.99 -42.29
C ALA A 274 16.18 22.85 -40.76
N LEU A 275 15.22 23.44 -40.04
CA LEU A 275 15.07 23.28 -38.60
C LEU A 275 14.69 21.84 -38.23
N ILE A 276 13.70 21.28 -38.93
CA ILE A 276 13.24 19.90 -38.71
C ILE A 276 14.36 18.92 -39.09
N GLU A 277 15.01 19.11 -40.22
CA GLU A 277 16.14 18.28 -40.64
C GLU A 277 17.26 18.33 -39.60
N ARG A 278 17.59 19.50 -39.05
CA ARG A 278 18.60 19.65 -37.99
C ARG A 278 18.22 18.87 -36.74
N GLN A 279 16.98 18.98 -36.26
CA GLN A 279 16.51 18.26 -35.08
C GLN A 279 16.57 16.74 -35.26
N VAL A 280 16.13 16.21 -36.41
CA VAL A 280 16.17 14.78 -36.68
C VAL A 280 17.61 14.30 -36.92
N LYS A 281 18.44 15.12 -37.56
CA LYS A 281 19.86 14.82 -37.77
C LYS A 281 20.63 14.75 -36.46
N GLU A 282 20.37 15.64 -35.51
CA GLU A 282 20.97 15.57 -34.17
C GLU A 282 20.63 14.25 -33.45
N LEU A 283 19.41 13.73 -33.62
CA LEU A 283 19.02 12.41 -33.10
C LEU A 283 19.74 11.26 -33.82
N ALA A 284 19.88 11.37 -35.15
CA ALA A 284 20.61 10.39 -35.94
C ALA A 284 22.10 10.35 -35.57
N ASP A 285 22.72 11.51 -35.36
CA ASP A 285 24.12 11.67 -34.97
C ASP A 285 24.38 11.10 -33.55
N ALA A 286 23.39 11.16 -32.65
CA ALA A 286 23.43 10.49 -31.35
C ALA A 286 23.25 8.96 -31.43
N GLY A 287 22.94 8.42 -32.61
CA GLY A 287 22.72 7.00 -32.88
C GLY A 287 21.36 6.48 -32.42
N VAL A 288 20.32 7.34 -32.38
CA VAL A 288 18.95 6.93 -32.04
C VAL A 288 18.33 6.18 -33.21
N ASN A 289 17.89 4.95 -32.98
CA ASN A 289 17.24 4.11 -34.00
C ASN A 289 15.70 4.14 -33.88
N VAL A 290 15.18 4.43 -32.68
CA VAL A 290 13.74 4.44 -32.42
C VAL A 290 13.34 5.71 -31.66
N VAL A 291 12.33 6.41 -32.16
CA VAL A 291 11.73 7.59 -31.54
C VAL A 291 10.31 7.26 -31.12
N VAL A 292 10.02 7.43 -29.83
CA VAL A 292 8.69 7.24 -29.24
C VAL A 292 8.12 8.60 -28.86
N ALA A 293 6.95 8.97 -29.36
CA ALA A 293 6.29 10.23 -29.03
C ALA A 293 4.87 10.03 -28.48
N ALA A 294 4.47 10.88 -27.54
CA ALA A 294 3.14 10.82 -26.93
C ALA A 294 2.01 11.32 -27.85
N GLY A 295 2.36 12.22 -28.78
CA GLY A 295 1.42 12.95 -29.63
C GLY A 295 1.39 12.47 -31.08
N LYS A 296 1.04 13.35 -32.01
CA LYS A 296 1.12 13.10 -33.45
C LYS A 296 2.57 13.23 -33.93
N PHE A 297 2.88 12.62 -35.07
CA PHE A 297 4.09 12.88 -35.83
C PHE A 297 3.71 13.78 -37.02
N GLY A 298 4.46 14.87 -37.24
CA GLY A 298 4.26 15.71 -38.43
C GLY A 298 4.80 15.04 -39.70
N ASP A 299 4.19 15.30 -40.86
CA ASP A 299 4.55 14.65 -42.12
C ASP A 299 6.01 14.90 -42.54
N LEU A 300 6.50 16.14 -42.36
CA LEU A 300 7.90 16.49 -42.60
C LEU A 300 8.85 15.73 -41.67
N HIS A 301 8.46 15.56 -40.40
CA HIS A 301 9.26 14.80 -39.43
C HIS A 301 9.34 13.33 -39.83
N ILE A 302 8.23 12.72 -40.27
CA ILE A 302 8.21 11.34 -40.78
C ILE A 302 9.12 11.20 -42.00
N HIS A 303 9.08 12.16 -42.93
CA HIS A 303 9.96 12.16 -44.11
C HIS A 303 11.45 12.11 -43.72
N PHE A 304 11.88 12.99 -42.81
CA PHE A 304 13.27 12.99 -42.35
C PHE A 304 13.62 11.77 -41.48
N LEU A 305 12.71 11.26 -40.65
CA LEU A 305 12.91 10.01 -39.91
C LEU A 305 13.16 8.83 -40.87
N ASN A 306 12.39 8.73 -41.96
CA ASN A 306 12.60 7.72 -43.00
C ASN A 306 13.95 7.90 -43.71
N LYS A 307 14.32 9.16 -44.03
CA LYS A 307 15.64 9.49 -44.65
C LYS A 307 16.81 9.02 -43.79
N TYR A 308 16.73 9.21 -42.46
CA TYR A 308 17.77 8.79 -41.51
C TYR A 308 17.61 7.36 -40.97
N LYS A 309 16.64 6.61 -41.49
CA LYS A 309 16.34 5.24 -41.09
C LYS A 309 15.99 5.08 -39.59
N ILE A 310 15.19 6.00 -39.04
CA ILE A 310 14.72 5.98 -37.64
C ILE A 310 13.25 5.53 -37.57
N MET A 311 12.94 4.58 -36.69
CA MET A 311 11.59 4.06 -36.47
C MET A 311 10.76 5.02 -35.60
N GLY A 312 9.64 5.53 -36.11
CA GLY A 312 8.69 6.36 -35.36
C GLY A 312 7.54 5.57 -34.76
N VAL A 313 7.39 5.64 -33.43
CA VAL A 313 6.32 4.96 -32.68
C VAL A 313 5.48 5.96 -31.88
N ARG A 314 4.17 5.89 -32.07
CA ARG A 314 3.21 6.78 -31.42
C ARG A 314 2.53 6.11 -30.23
N LEU A 315 2.68 6.66 -29.02
CA LEU A 315 2.06 6.14 -27.78
C LEU A 315 1.21 7.20 -27.06
N VAL A 316 -0.10 7.14 -27.22
CA VAL A 316 -1.02 8.15 -26.61
C VAL A 316 -1.13 8.03 -25.08
N SER A 317 -0.91 6.84 -24.52
CA SER A 317 -1.07 6.60 -23.08
C SER A 317 0.15 7.08 -22.30
N LYS A 318 -0.06 8.03 -21.38
CA LYS A 318 0.96 8.49 -20.42
C LYS A 318 1.49 7.35 -19.54
N PHE A 319 0.63 6.39 -19.18
CA PHE A 319 1.01 5.24 -18.36
C PHE A 319 1.95 4.30 -19.12
N ASP A 320 1.67 4.09 -20.41
CA ASP A 320 2.49 3.25 -21.28
C ASP A 320 3.86 3.86 -21.53
N LEU A 321 3.91 5.18 -21.73
CA LEU A 321 5.17 5.92 -21.89
C LEU A 321 6.03 5.79 -20.63
N ARG A 322 5.45 5.97 -19.43
CA ARG A 322 6.17 5.79 -18.17
C ARG A 322 6.69 4.36 -17.97
N ARG A 323 5.91 3.35 -18.35
CA ARG A 323 6.33 1.94 -18.31
C ARG A 323 7.49 1.69 -19.29
N LEU A 324 7.39 2.20 -20.52
CA LEU A 324 8.45 2.08 -21.53
C LEU A 324 9.76 2.69 -21.03
N CYS A 325 9.69 3.87 -20.43
CA CYS A 325 10.84 4.53 -19.80
C CYS A 325 11.47 3.66 -18.70
N ARG A 326 10.68 3.01 -17.83
CA ARG A 326 11.19 2.10 -16.80
C ARG A 326 11.87 0.87 -17.38
N GLN A 327 11.30 0.27 -18.44
CA GLN A 327 11.83 -0.96 -19.02
C GLN A 327 13.21 -0.76 -19.69
N PHE A 328 13.36 0.35 -20.41
CA PHE A 328 14.57 0.60 -21.21
C PHE A 328 15.54 1.59 -20.56
N GLY A 329 15.20 2.16 -19.39
CA GLY A 329 16.00 3.18 -18.72
C GLY A 329 15.95 4.57 -19.38
N ALA A 330 14.99 4.80 -20.29
CA ALA A 330 14.86 6.07 -21.00
C ALA A 330 14.23 7.15 -20.12
N GLN A 331 14.59 8.42 -20.35
CA GLN A 331 13.91 9.57 -19.75
C GLN A 331 13.09 10.32 -20.80
N ALA A 332 11.81 10.57 -20.47
CA ALA A 332 10.91 11.28 -21.37
C ALA A 332 11.23 12.78 -21.42
N GLN A 333 11.49 13.31 -22.61
CA GLN A 333 11.78 14.72 -22.83
C GLN A 333 10.51 15.51 -23.17
N ALA A 334 10.37 16.70 -22.60
CA ALA A 334 9.24 17.59 -22.87
C ALA A 334 9.39 18.38 -24.18
N ARG A 335 10.61 18.47 -24.73
CA ARG A 335 10.95 19.23 -25.94
C ARG A 335 11.62 18.32 -26.97
N ILE A 336 11.46 18.65 -28.25
CA ILE A 336 12.15 17.99 -29.35
C ILE A 336 13.58 18.54 -29.39
N CYS A 337 14.45 17.92 -28.60
CA CYS A 337 15.89 18.15 -28.60
C CYS A 337 16.60 16.81 -28.44
N CYS A 338 17.85 16.72 -28.89
CA CYS A 338 18.64 15.53 -28.64
C CYS A 338 18.80 15.31 -27.12
N PRO A 339 18.31 14.21 -26.55
CA PRO A 339 18.59 13.88 -25.16
C PRO A 339 20.08 13.57 -24.98
N PRO A 340 20.64 13.75 -23.77
CA PRO A 340 21.98 13.27 -23.49
C PRO A 340 22.02 11.73 -23.58
N ILE A 341 23.19 11.18 -23.86
CA ILE A 341 23.38 9.73 -24.09
C ILE A 341 22.91 8.89 -22.90
N GLU A 342 23.05 9.41 -21.68
CA GLU A 342 22.61 8.75 -20.43
C GLU A 342 21.09 8.66 -20.30
N SER A 343 20.34 9.55 -20.96
CA SER A 343 18.88 9.58 -20.92
C SER A 343 18.24 8.73 -22.03
N LEU A 344 19.03 8.19 -22.96
CA LEU A 344 18.56 7.31 -24.02
C LEU A 344 18.33 5.89 -23.48
N GLY A 345 17.19 5.30 -23.85
CA GLY A 345 16.91 3.91 -23.51
C GLY A 345 17.66 2.93 -24.41
N GLN A 346 17.88 1.72 -23.91
CA GLN A 346 18.47 0.62 -24.68
C GLN A 346 17.46 -0.52 -24.85
N CYS A 347 17.24 -0.96 -26.08
CA CYS A 347 16.33 -2.05 -26.43
C CYS A 347 16.99 -2.99 -27.45
N ASP A 348 16.82 -4.31 -27.31
CA ASP A 348 17.51 -5.26 -28.19
C ASP A 348 16.82 -5.35 -29.55
N LYS A 349 15.49 -5.48 -29.57
CA LYS A 349 14.71 -5.56 -30.81
C LYS A 349 13.42 -4.76 -30.67
N ALA A 350 13.16 -3.91 -31.65
CA ALA A 350 11.88 -3.26 -31.85
C ALA A 350 11.36 -3.65 -33.23
N TYR A 351 10.22 -4.35 -33.29
CA TYR A 351 9.66 -4.79 -34.56
C TYR A 351 8.13 -4.82 -34.58
N VAL A 352 7.56 -4.65 -35.77
CA VAL A 352 6.14 -4.86 -36.01
C VAL A 352 5.88 -6.34 -36.25
N SER A 353 4.96 -6.92 -35.48
CA SER A 353 4.49 -8.29 -35.60
C SER A 353 2.99 -8.31 -35.87
N GLU A 354 2.53 -9.22 -36.71
CA GLU A 354 1.10 -9.44 -36.90
C GLU A 354 0.64 -10.60 -36.03
N ILE A 355 -0.23 -10.30 -35.06
CA ILE A 355 -0.82 -11.30 -34.16
C ILE A 355 -2.31 -11.39 -34.50
N GLY A 356 -2.68 -12.40 -35.30
CA GLY A 356 -4.01 -12.49 -35.88
C GLY A 356 -4.21 -11.45 -36.99
N ALA A 357 -5.24 -10.62 -36.88
CA ALA A 357 -5.48 -9.50 -37.81
C ALA A 357 -4.90 -8.15 -37.30
N ALA A 358 -4.37 -8.13 -36.08
CA ALA A 358 -3.86 -6.92 -35.44
C ALA A 358 -2.35 -6.80 -35.65
N SER A 359 -1.91 -5.68 -36.22
CA SER A 359 -0.50 -5.30 -36.22
C SER A 359 -0.14 -4.70 -34.87
N VAL A 360 0.88 -5.27 -34.24
CA VAL A 360 1.39 -4.85 -32.94
C VAL A 360 2.87 -4.50 -33.04
N ILE A 361 3.32 -3.53 -32.27
CA ILE A 361 4.75 -3.26 -32.09
C ILE A 361 5.22 -4.00 -30.84
N VAL A 362 6.28 -4.77 -30.98
CA VAL A 362 6.93 -5.52 -29.92
C VAL A 362 8.30 -4.87 -29.65
N PHE A 363 8.50 -4.44 -28.42
CA PHE A 363 9.82 -4.08 -27.90
C PHE A 363 10.28 -5.20 -26.97
N SER A 364 11.38 -5.88 -27.30
CA SER A 364 11.95 -6.93 -26.47
C SER A 364 13.34 -6.59 -25.96
N LYS A 365 13.61 -7.04 -24.73
CA LYS A 365 14.93 -7.02 -24.09
C LYS A 365 15.26 -8.45 -23.70
N GLU A 366 16.09 -9.14 -24.48
CA GLU A 366 16.49 -10.53 -24.29
C GLU A 366 17.78 -10.64 -23.46
N SER A 367 18.63 -9.62 -23.48
CA SER A 367 19.98 -9.61 -22.90
C SER A 367 20.01 -9.52 -21.36
N GLU A 368 19.04 -8.84 -20.76
CA GLU A 368 18.99 -8.59 -19.31
C GLU A 368 17.60 -8.88 -18.74
N HIS A 369 17.54 -9.08 -17.41
CA HIS A 369 16.27 -9.08 -16.69
C HIS A 369 15.55 -7.75 -16.89
N GLY A 370 14.37 -7.81 -17.49
CA GLY A 370 13.53 -6.64 -17.70
C GLY A 370 12.90 -6.18 -16.40
N SER A 371 12.65 -4.88 -16.27
CA SER A 371 11.83 -4.37 -15.16
C SER A 371 10.34 -4.62 -15.38
N ILE A 372 9.92 -4.85 -16.64
CA ILE A 372 8.53 -4.97 -17.09
C ILE A 372 8.43 -6.13 -18.08
N SER A 373 7.42 -6.97 -17.87
CA SER A 373 7.04 -8.05 -18.78
C SER A 373 5.61 -7.85 -19.26
N THR A 374 5.32 -8.29 -20.49
CA THR A 374 3.98 -8.22 -21.06
C THR A 374 3.47 -9.63 -21.39
N ILE A 375 2.32 -9.99 -20.84
CA ILE A 375 1.58 -11.21 -21.18
C ILE A 375 0.60 -10.86 -22.30
N VAL A 376 0.79 -11.47 -23.47
CA VAL A 376 -0.11 -11.34 -24.61
C VAL A 376 -1.14 -12.46 -24.53
N VAL A 377 -2.39 -12.09 -24.24
CA VAL A 377 -3.51 -13.03 -24.08
C VAL A 377 -4.28 -13.13 -25.39
N ARG A 378 -4.47 -14.37 -25.85
CA ARG A 378 -5.27 -14.72 -27.04
C ARG A 378 -6.54 -15.44 -26.61
N ALA A 379 -7.67 -15.08 -27.22
CA ALA A 379 -8.94 -15.74 -26.96
C ALA A 379 -9.92 -15.53 -28.11
N SER A 380 -10.84 -16.48 -28.29
CA SER A 380 -11.84 -16.46 -29.36
C SER A 380 -12.95 -15.45 -29.11
N SER A 381 -13.32 -15.20 -27.85
CA SER A 381 -14.40 -14.28 -27.47
C SER A 381 -13.95 -13.31 -26.38
N LYS A 382 -14.48 -12.07 -26.45
CA LYS A 382 -14.14 -11.01 -25.51
C LYS A 382 -14.50 -11.34 -24.04
N PRO A 383 -15.69 -11.88 -23.72
CA PRO A 383 -16.03 -12.21 -22.32
C PRO A 383 -15.07 -13.25 -21.73
N LYS A 384 -14.66 -14.25 -22.51
CA LYS A 384 -13.67 -15.25 -22.08
C LYS A 384 -12.30 -14.61 -21.88
N MET A 385 -11.90 -13.69 -22.74
CA MET A 385 -10.64 -12.94 -22.63
C MET A 385 -10.58 -12.09 -21.37
N ASP A 386 -11.68 -11.38 -21.05
CA ASP A 386 -11.77 -10.54 -19.86
C ASP A 386 -11.77 -11.40 -18.57
N ASP A 387 -12.31 -12.62 -18.60
CA ASP A 387 -12.23 -13.56 -17.47
C ASP A 387 -10.82 -14.16 -17.29
N ILE A 388 -10.11 -14.46 -18.38
CA ILE A 388 -8.70 -14.89 -18.33
C ILE A 388 -7.80 -13.77 -17.79
N GLU A 389 -8.02 -12.53 -18.22
CA GLU A 389 -7.28 -11.36 -17.71
C GLU A 389 -7.39 -11.24 -16.19
N ARG A 390 -8.60 -11.38 -15.63
CA ARG A 390 -8.80 -11.39 -14.18
C ARG A 390 -8.05 -12.52 -13.51
N ALA A 391 -8.15 -13.75 -14.02
CA ALA A 391 -7.44 -14.90 -13.47
C ALA A 391 -5.91 -14.70 -13.48
N LEU A 392 -5.37 -13.99 -14.48
CA LEU A 392 -3.96 -13.60 -14.52
C LEU A 392 -3.63 -12.54 -13.47
N ASP A 393 -4.45 -11.49 -13.33
CA ASP A 393 -4.25 -10.44 -12.31
C ASP A 393 -4.27 -11.03 -10.90
N ASP A 394 -5.18 -11.97 -10.63
CA ASP A 394 -5.27 -12.70 -9.37
C ASP A 394 -4.02 -13.55 -9.08
N ALA A 395 -3.48 -14.21 -10.11
CA ALA A 395 -2.26 -14.97 -10.00
C ALA A 395 -1.04 -14.06 -9.72
N ILE A 396 -0.99 -12.87 -10.32
CA ILE A 396 0.06 -11.88 -10.07
C ILE A 396 -0.06 -11.31 -8.65
N ASN A 397 -1.27 -11.06 -8.18
CA ASN A 397 -1.54 -10.57 -6.83
C ASN A 397 -1.20 -11.62 -5.76
N THR A 398 -1.52 -12.89 -6.00
CA THR A 398 -1.09 -13.99 -5.13
C THR A 398 0.44 -14.16 -5.12
N TYR A 399 1.13 -13.96 -6.24
CA TYR A 399 2.60 -13.89 -6.26
C TYR A 399 3.15 -12.73 -5.41
N LYS A 400 2.54 -11.54 -5.48
CA LYS A 400 2.87 -10.40 -4.60
C LYS A 400 2.61 -10.71 -3.12
N CYS A 401 1.58 -11.50 -2.82
CA CYS A 401 1.32 -11.97 -1.46
C CYS A 401 2.45 -12.88 -0.96
N LEU A 402 2.89 -13.82 -1.80
CA LEU A 402 4.03 -14.72 -1.50
C LEU A 402 5.36 -13.97 -1.36
N SER A 403 5.53 -12.85 -2.07
CA SER A 403 6.74 -12.02 -1.96
C SER A 403 6.87 -11.29 -0.63
N LYS A 404 5.75 -11.09 0.08
CA LYS A 404 5.72 -10.54 1.45
C LYS A 404 5.83 -11.63 2.50
N ASP A 405 5.07 -12.72 2.35
CA ASP A 405 5.07 -13.85 3.28
C ASP A 405 4.90 -15.16 2.51
N ALA A 406 5.95 -15.97 2.53
CA ALA A 406 6.09 -17.18 1.72
C ALA A 406 5.51 -18.45 2.38
N ARG A 407 4.77 -18.30 3.48
CA ARG A 407 4.15 -19.41 4.21
C ARG A 407 2.90 -19.91 3.49
N LEU A 408 2.81 -21.23 3.35
CA LEU A 408 1.72 -21.95 2.69
C LEU A 408 0.96 -22.85 3.68
N LEU A 409 -0.36 -22.82 3.57
CA LEU A 409 -1.29 -23.68 4.31
C LEU A 409 -1.81 -24.80 3.41
N ALA A 410 -2.28 -25.89 4.02
CA ALA A 410 -2.95 -26.96 3.28
C ALA A 410 -4.32 -26.46 2.75
N GLY A 411 -4.51 -26.55 1.42
CA GLY A 411 -5.75 -26.13 0.77
C GLY A 411 -6.87 -27.17 0.89
N ALA A 412 -7.85 -27.09 -0.02
CA ALA A 412 -8.96 -28.04 -0.15
C ALA A 412 -9.84 -28.21 1.12
N GLY A 413 -9.96 -27.15 1.93
CA GLY A 413 -10.74 -27.15 3.16
C GLY A 413 -10.05 -27.77 4.39
N ALA A 414 -8.81 -28.24 4.24
CA ALA A 414 -8.06 -28.85 5.33
C ALA A 414 -7.74 -27.84 6.43
N SER A 415 -7.28 -26.64 6.07
CA SER A 415 -6.96 -25.58 7.04
C SER A 415 -8.15 -25.15 7.88
N GLU A 416 -9.34 -25.04 7.28
CA GLU A 416 -10.57 -24.60 7.93
C GLU A 416 -11.07 -25.63 8.93
N ILE A 417 -11.05 -26.92 8.57
CA ILE A 417 -11.47 -28.00 9.46
C ILE A 417 -10.46 -28.17 10.61
N ALA A 418 -9.16 -28.04 10.32
CA ALA A 418 -8.12 -28.06 11.34
C ALA A 418 -8.29 -26.91 12.35
N LEU A 419 -8.57 -25.69 11.87
CA LEU A 419 -8.88 -24.54 12.72
C LEU A 419 -10.14 -24.77 13.56
N ALA A 420 -11.23 -25.23 12.95
CA ALA A 420 -12.49 -25.51 13.64
C ALA A 420 -12.28 -26.49 14.81
N ARG A 421 -11.50 -27.55 14.59
CA ARG A 421 -11.13 -28.51 15.64
C ARG A 421 -10.36 -27.84 16.79
N ILE A 422 -9.29 -27.10 16.49
CA ILE A 422 -8.44 -26.48 17.52
C ILE A 422 -9.22 -25.42 18.32
N ILE A 423 -10.11 -24.67 17.66
CA ILE A 423 -10.98 -23.69 18.33
C ILE A 423 -11.93 -24.41 19.30
N ARG A 424 -12.50 -25.56 18.92
CA ARG A 424 -13.34 -26.38 19.83
C ARG A 424 -12.54 -26.93 21.00
N GLU A 425 -11.33 -27.41 20.79
CA GLU A 425 -10.45 -27.88 21.87
C GLU A 425 -10.18 -26.76 22.89
N LYS A 426 -9.81 -25.57 22.40
CA LYS A 426 -9.64 -24.38 23.24
C LYS A 426 -10.94 -23.94 23.93
N ALA A 427 -12.10 -24.13 23.29
CA ALA A 427 -13.40 -23.89 23.91
C ALA A 427 -13.64 -24.80 25.12
N HIS A 428 -13.22 -26.08 25.06
CA HIS A 428 -13.30 -27.02 26.17
C HIS A 428 -12.31 -26.69 27.30
N GLU A 429 -11.10 -26.24 26.95
CA GLU A 429 -10.12 -25.77 27.92
C GLU A 429 -10.63 -24.55 28.71
N ALA A 430 -11.20 -23.56 27.99
CA ALA A 430 -11.82 -22.38 28.60
C ALA A 430 -12.97 -22.74 29.55
N ALA A 431 -13.72 -23.81 29.26
CA ALA A 431 -14.78 -24.32 30.12
C ALA A 431 -14.25 -25.03 31.39
N THR A 432 -13.05 -25.61 31.33
CA THR A 432 -12.44 -26.38 32.44
C THR A 432 -11.70 -25.48 33.43
N ILE A 433 -11.08 -24.40 32.93
CA ILE A 433 -10.31 -23.44 33.72
C ILE A 433 -11.26 -22.39 34.33
N GLY A 434 -11.86 -22.70 35.48
CA GLY A 434 -12.40 -21.69 36.40
C GLY A 434 -13.84 -21.90 36.88
N ARG A 435 -13.99 -22.46 38.09
CA ARG A 435 -15.23 -22.38 38.88
C ARG A 435 -15.55 -20.96 39.37
N GLU A 436 -14.64 -20.00 39.23
CA GLU A 436 -14.74 -18.68 39.88
C GLU A 436 -15.11 -17.51 38.94
N LYS A 437 -15.08 -17.67 37.61
CA LYS A 437 -15.47 -16.61 36.66
C LYS A 437 -16.65 -17.05 35.80
N LYS A 438 -17.85 -16.54 36.11
CA LYS A 438 -19.07 -16.72 35.30
C LYS A 438 -18.88 -16.34 33.81
N LEU A 439 -17.93 -15.46 33.50
CA LEU A 439 -17.62 -15.02 32.12
C LEU A 439 -17.20 -16.19 31.20
N ASN A 440 -16.39 -17.13 31.69
CA ASN A 440 -15.77 -18.16 30.84
C ASN A 440 -16.80 -19.15 30.25
N LYS A 441 -17.97 -19.32 30.89
CA LYS A 441 -19.01 -20.25 30.39
C LYS A 441 -19.79 -19.69 29.21
N ILE A 442 -19.94 -18.37 29.11
CA ILE A 442 -20.66 -17.73 28.00
C ILE A 442 -19.77 -17.73 26.77
N GLU A 443 -18.47 -17.44 26.96
CA GLU A 443 -17.48 -17.48 25.90
C GLU A 443 -17.42 -18.85 25.23
N HIS A 444 -17.55 -19.95 25.98
CA HIS A 444 -17.59 -21.31 25.43
C HIS A 444 -18.57 -21.46 24.25
N TYR A 445 -19.80 -20.96 24.39
CA TYR A 445 -20.81 -20.98 23.32
C TYR A 445 -20.39 -20.14 22.12
N CYS A 446 -19.74 -18.99 22.36
CA CYS A 446 -19.22 -18.15 21.29
C CYS A 446 -18.10 -18.85 20.52
N TYR A 447 -17.14 -19.49 21.21
CA TYR A 447 -16.07 -20.25 20.58
C TYR A 447 -16.60 -21.44 19.76
N GLU A 448 -17.57 -22.18 20.28
CA GLU A 448 -18.18 -23.32 19.58
C GLU A 448 -18.90 -22.89 18.30
N ASN A 449 -19.74 -21.85 18.38
CA ASN A 449 -20.44 -21.31 17.21
C ASN A 449 -19.50 -20.65 16.21
N TYR A 450 -18.43 -20.00 16.70
CA TYR A 450 -17.37 -19.47 15.86
C TYR A 450 -16.61 -20.59 15.10
N ALA A 451 -16.36 -21.73 15.75
CA ALA A 451 -15.79 -22.91 15.09
C ALA A 451 -16.74 -23.49 14.03
N ASN A 452 -18.04 -23.54 14.30
CA ASN A 452 -19.05 -24.02 13.34
C ASN A 452 -19.09 -23.16 12.07
N ALA A 453 -18.84 -21.85 12.19
CA ALA A 453 -18.79 -20.96 11.04
C ALA A 453 -17.68 -21.33 10.02
N PHE A 454 -16.56 -21.90 10.48
CA PHE A 454 -15.50 -22.36 9.57
C PHE A 454 -15.90 -23.58 8.74
N GLU A 455 -16.87 -24.39 9.17
CA GLU A 455 -17.39 -25.52 8.39
C GLU A 455 -18.18 -25.07 7.15
N ALA A 456 -18.69 -23.84 7.14
CA ALA A 456 -19.47 -23.31 6.03
C ALA A 456 -18.67 -23.26 4.71
N ILE A 457 -17.35 -23.04 4.79
CA ILE A 457 -16.47 -22.94 3.63
C ILE A 457 -16.30 -24.30 2.91
N PRO A 458 -15.81 -25.37 3.57
CA PRO A 458 -15.72 -26.69 2.95
C PRO A 458 -17.11 -27.23 2.58
N LYS A 459 -18.15 -26.94 3.38
CA LYS A 459 -19.52 -27.30 3.06
C LYS A 459 -19.99 -26.68 1.75
N GLN A 460 -19.71 -25.38 1.51
CA GLN A 460 -20.12 -24.73 0.28
C GLN A 460 -19.42 -25.34 -0.94
N PHE A 461 -18.13 -25.63 -0.79
CA PHE A 461 -17.36 -26.30 -1.83
C PHE A 461 -17.92 -27.69 -2.14
N MET A 462 -18.31 -28.48 -1.13
CA MET A 462 -18.96 -29.79 -1.30
C MET A 462 -20.34 -29.73 -1.96
N GLU A 463 -21.16 -28.74 -1.57
CA GLU A 463 -22.49 -28.53 -2.17
C GLU A 463 -22.38 -28.21 -3.66
N ASN A 464 -21.40 -27.40 -4.06
CA ASN A 464 -21.15 -27.08 -5.47
C ASN A 464 -20.67 -28.30 -6.28
N LEU A 465 -20.12 -29.33 -5.62
CA LEU A 465 -19.78 -30.62 -6.24
C LEU A 465 -20.95 -31.60 -6.33
N GLY A 466 -22.09 -31.29 -5.70
CA GLY A 466 -23.22 -32.21 -5.59
C GLY A 466 -22.97 -33.38 -4.63
N LEU A 467 -22.00 -33.24 -3.71
CA LEU A 467 -21.70 -34.24 -2.69
C LEU A 467 -22.52 -33.97 -1.41
N ASN A 468 -22.76 -35.00 -0.59
CA ASN A 468 -23.39 -34.82 0.71
C ASN A 468 -22.35 -34.28 1.73
N PRO A 469 -22.44 -33.01 2.16
CA PRO A 469 -21.39 -32.40 2.98
C PRO A 469 -21.24 -33.06 4.35
N VAL A 470 -22.34 -33.56 4.93
CA VAL A 470 -22.35 -34.14 6.28
C VAL A 470 -21.50 -35.41 6.35
N GLU A 471 -21.61 -36.27 5.35
CA GLU A 471 -20.86 -37.54 5.29
C GLU A 471 -19.37 -37.31 5.08
N ILE A 472 -18.99 -36.27 4.35
CA ILE A 472 -17.59 -35.99 4.03
C ILE A 472 -16.92 -35.29 5.20
N ILE A 473 -17.56 -34.26 5.77
CA ILE A 473 -17.02 -33.51 6.91
C ILE A 473 -16.73 -34.45 8.09
N THR A 474 -17.63 -35.39 8.37
CA THR A 474 -17.40 -36.41 9.43
C THR A 474 -16.20 -37.32 9.15
N LYS A 475 -15.99 -37.71 7.88
CA LYS A 475 -14.79 -38.46 7.47
C LYS A 475 -13.51 -37.62 7.59
N VAL A 476 -13.55 -36.34 7.23
CA VAL A 476 -12.38 -35.44 7.36
C VAL A 476 -12.03 -35.23 8.83
N TYR A 477 -13.00 -34.96 9.70
CA TYR A 477 -12.76 -34.83 11.14
C TYR A 477 -12.09 -36.08 11.72
N LYS A 478 -12.60 -37.27 11.39
CA LYS A 478 -11.98 -38.53 11.83
C LYS A 478 -10.51 -38.63 11.38
N ALA A 479 -10.22 -38.23 10.15
CA ALA A 479 -8.85 -38.26 9.62
C ALA A 479 -7.94 -37.22 10.30
N HIS A 480 -8.48 -36.06 10.69
CA HIS A 480 -7.77 -35.02 11.44
C HIS A 480 -7.51 -35.43 12.90
N GLU A 481 -8.44 -36.15 13.53
CA GLU A 481 -8.28 -36.76 14.86
C GLU A 481 -7.14 -37.79 14.88
N GLU A 482 -6.97 -38.54 13.79
CA GLU A 482 -5.84 -39.48 13.60
C GLU A 482 -4.48 -38.76 13.41
N GLY A 483 -4.46 -37.43 13.40
CA GLY A 483 -3.24 -36.61 13.33
C GLY A 483 -2.90 -36.06 11.94
N ASN A 484 -3.74 -36.32 10.94
CA ASN A 484 -3.49 -35.89 9.56
C ASN A 484 -4.23 -34.58 9.24
N SER A 485 -3.71 -33.45 9.71
CA SER A 485 -4.29 -32.10 9.46
C SER A 485 -4.30 -31.67 7.99
N ASN A 486 -3.55 -32.37 7.14
CA ASN A 486 -3.37 -32.04 5.72
C ASN A 486 -4.45 -32.65 4.82
N ILE A 487 -5.30 -33.51 5.37
CA ILE A 487 -6.33 -34.18 4.60
C ILE A 487 -7.45 -33.20 4.29
N GLY A 488 -7.69 -33.00 2.99
CA GLY A 488 -8.80 -32.23 2.45
C GLY A 488 -9.66 -33.12 1.54
N LEU A 489 -10.48 -32.46 0.73
CA LEU A 489 -11.38 -33.13 -0.21
C LEU A 489 -10.88 -33.03 -1.65
N ASN A 490 -10.93 -34.15 -2.38
CA ASN A 490 -10.68 -34.16 -3.81
C ASN A 490 -11.92 -33.74 -4.58
N VAL A 491 -11.77 -32.67 -5.35
CA VAL A 491 -12.80 -32.09 -6.23
C VAL A 491 -13.32 -33.12 -7.25
N ILE A 492 -12.42 -33.95 -7.78
CA ILE A 492 -12.69 -34.83 -8.93
C ILE A 492 -13.30 -36.14 -8.48
N THR A 493 -12.70 -36.78 -7.47
CA THR A 493 -13.13 -38.11 -7.02
C THR A 493 -14.20 -38.07 -5.93
N GLY A 494 -14.29 -36.96 -5.18
CA GLY A 494 -15.12 -36.86 -3.99
C GLY A 494 -14.56 -37.62 -2.78
N ASP A 495 -13.34 -38.16 -2.90
CA ASP A 495 -12.64 -38.87 -1.82
C ASP A 495 -11.72 -37.94 -1.02
N LEU A 496 -11.31 -38.41 0.16
CA LEU A 496 -10.29 -37.75 0.97
C LEU A 496 -8.95 -37.77 0.24
N MET A 497 -8.26 -36.64 0.19
CA MET A 497 -6.93 -36.51 -0.37
C MET A 497 -6.01 -35.74 0.56
N ASP A 498 -4.72 -36.07 0.52
CA ASP A 498 -3.69 -35.28 1.18
C ASP A 498 -3.35 -34.08 0.29
N ALA A 499 -3.73 -32.88 0.71
CA ALA A 499 -3.57 -31.66 -0.09
C ALA A 499 -2.11 -31.37 -0.44
N VAL A 500 -1.19 -31.80 0.43
CA VAL A 500 0.26 -31.60 0.26
C VAL A 500 0.82 -32.48 -0.85
N LYS A 501 0.30 -33.71 -0.99
CA LYS A 501 0.73 -34.65 -2.04
C LYS A 501 0.29 -34.21 -3.43
N GLU A 502 -0.86 -33.55 -3.53
CA GLU A 502 -1.42 -33.04 -4.80
C GLU A 502 -0.99 -31.59 -5.12
N ASP A 503 -0.07 -31.04 -4.32
CA ASP A 503 0.45 -29.67 -4.44
C ASP A 503 -0.65 -28.59 -4.41
N ILE A 504 -1.65 -28.73 -3.53
CA ILE A 504 -2.73 -27.74 -3.35
C ILE A 504 -2.48 -26.95 -2.06
N TYR A 505 -2.03 -25.70 -2.24
CA TYR A 505 -1.67 -24.81 -1.14
C TYR A 505 -2.41 -23.49 -1.21
N ASP A 506 -2.81 -22.96 -0.05
CA ASP A 506 -3.34 -21.60 0.08
C ASP A 506 -2.29 -20.68 0.74
N PRO A 507 -2.15 -19.41 0.29
CA PRO A 507 -1.23 -18.47 0.92
C PRO A 507 -1.69 -18.08 2.33
N PHE A 508 -0.81 -18.21 3.32
CA PHE A 508 -1.10 -17.90 4.73
C PHE A 508 -1.62 -16.46 4.91
N LEU A 509 -0.92 -15.50 4.33
CA LEU A 509 -1.25 -14.08 4.47
C LEU A 509 -2.63 -13.74 3.88
N GLY A 510 -3.03 -14.44 2.80
CA GLY A 510 -4.36 -14.27 2.21
C GLY A 510 -5.47 -14.75 3.15
N LYS A 511 -5.27 -15.89 3.82
CA LYS A 511 -6.26 -16.47 4.76
C LYS A 511 -6.39 -15.65 6.03
N ILE A 512 -5.28 -15.28 6.67
CA ILE A 512 -5.32 -14.50 7.92
C ILE A 512 -6.00 -13.14 7.72
N SER A 513 -5.70 -12.45 6.61
CA SER A 513 -6.33 -11.19 6.24
C SER A 513 -7.84 -11.37 6.05
N ALA A 514 -8.25 -12.41 5.32
CA ALA A 514 -9.66 -12.66 5.05
C ALA A 514 -10.46 -13.00 6.32
N ILE A 515 -9.89 -13.79 7.24
CA ILE A 515 -10.53 -14.11 8.53
C ILE A 515 -10.68 -12.84 9.39
N ARG A 516 -9.62 -12.02 9.48
CA ARG A 516 -9.66 -10.76 10.24
C ARG A 516 -10.72 -9.80 9.69
N LEU A 517 -10.75 -9.59 8.37
CA LEU A 517 -11.75 -8.70 7.76
C LEU A 517 -13.18 -9.23 7.94
N ALA A 518 -13.41 -10.53 7.74
CA ALA A 518 -14.74 -11.12 7.89
C ALA A 518 -15.26 -10.99 9.33
N THR A 519 -14.40 -11.24 10.32
CA THR A 519 -14.76 -11.09 11.74
C THR A 519 -15.02 -9.65 12.11
N GLU A 520 -14.11 -8.72 11.80
CA GLU A 520 -14.29 -7.30 12.11
C GLU A 520 -15.60 -6.75 11.54
N VAL A 521 -15.94 -7.11 10.31
CA VAL A 521 -17.18 -6.67 9.66
C VAL A 521 -18.41 -7.28 10.31
N THR A 522 -18.35 -8.56 10.67
CA THR A 522 -19.40 -9.23 11.45
C THR A 522 -19.61 -8.51 12.78
N LEU A 523 -18.54 -8.21 13.53
CA LEU A 523 -18.61 -7.48 14.80
C LEU A 523 -19.28 -6.11 14.63
N LYS A 524 -18.94 -5.38 13.56
CA LYS A 524 -19.57 -4.08 13.26
C LYS A 524 -21.03 -4.20 12.90
N ILE A 525 -21.43 -5.22 12.14
CA ILE A 525 -22.85 -5.45 11.79
C ILE A 525 -23.66 -5.79 13.03
N LEU A 526 -23.12 -6.62 13.93
CA LEU A 526 -23.79 -7.00 15.18
C LEU A 526 -23.95 -5.82 16.16
N GLN A 527 -23.06 -4.83 16.11
CA GLN A 527 -23.15 -3.62 16.93
C GLN A 527 -24.24 -2.63 16.46
N ILE A 528 -24.86 -2.83 15.28
CA ILE A 528 -25.90 -1.94 14.75
C ILE A 528 -27.27 -2.34 15.30
N ASP A 529 -27.79 -1.53 16.24
CA ASP A 529 -29.10 -1.71 16.87
C ASP A 529 -30.24 -0.96 16.14
N LYS A 530 -29.90 0.09 15.38
CA LYS A 530 -30.83 0.99 14.69
C LYS A 530 -30.38 1.29 13.28
N ILE A 531 -31.33 1.25 12.33
CA ILE A 531 -31.09 1.64 10.93
C ILE A 531 -32.09 2.72 10.52
N ILE A 532 -31.54 3.80 9.97
CA ILE A 532 -32.30 4.91 9.40
C ILE A 532 -31.99 4.98 7.91
N MET A 533 -32.97 4.63 7.06
CA MET A 533 -32.82 4.72 5.60
C MET A 533 -33.65 5.87 5.07
N ALA A 534 -32.99 6.83 4.43
CA ALA A 534 -33.68 7.90 3.71
C ALA A 534 -34.25 7.38 2.38
N LYS A 535 -35.34 7.98 1.91
CA LYS A 535 -35.82 7.77 0.55
C LYS A 535 -34.70 8.15 -0.42
N ARG A 536 -34.43 7.29 -1.42
CA ARG A 536 -33.51 7.61 -2.51
C ARG A 536 -33.94 8.94 -3.14
N ALA A 537 -33.05 9.93 -3.12
CA ALA A 537 -33.26 11.15 -3.87
C ALA A 537 -33.36 10.76 -5.35
N GLY A 538 -34.54 10.93 -5.95
CA GLY A 538 -34.69 10.78 -7.39
C GLY A 538 -33.86 11.88 -8.05
N GLY A 539 -32.61 11.59 -8.38
CA GLY A 539 -31.79 12.48 -9.21
C GLY A 539 -32.52 12.76 -10.54
N PRO A 540 -32.20 13.89 -11.21
CA PRO A 540 -32.77 14.17 -12.52
C PRO A 540 -32.53 12.96 -13.44
N LYS A 541 -33.58 12.54 -14.18
CA LYS A 541 -33.46 11.44 -15.15
C LYS A 541 -32.23 11.68 -16.03
N PRO A 542 -31.38 10.67 -16.28
CA PRO A 542 -30.28 10.82 -17.22
C PRO A 542 -30.85 11.36 -18.54
N LYS A 543 -30.27 12.45 -19.05
CA LYS A 543 -30.68 13.00 -20.35
C LYS A 543 -30.53 11.87 -21.36
N GLY A 544 -31.61 11.55 -22.08
CA GLY A 544 -31.54 10.57 -23.17
C GLY A 544 -30.44 10.95 -24.17
N PRO A 545 -29.88 9.98 -24.91
CA PRO A 545 -28.90 10.27 -25.94
C PRO A 545 -29.52 11.28 -26.90
N LYS A 546 -28.87 12.45 -27.07
CA LYS A 546 -29.30 13.41 -28.09
C LYS A 546 -29.19 12.73 -29.46
N PRO A 547 -30.14 12.97 -30.39
CA PRO A 547 -29.93 12.61 -31.78
C PRO A 547 -28.62 13.24 -32.25
N GLN A 548 -27.78 12.42 -32.86
CA GLN A 548 -26.55 12.86 -33.50
C GLN A 548 -26.97 13.58 -34.78
N ASP A 549 -27.27 14.87 -34.66
CA ASP A 549 -27.43 15.75 -35.82
C ASP A 549 -26.03 15.94 -36.42
N ASP A 550 -25.89 15.37 -37.62
CA ASP A 550 -24.83 15.62 -38.58
C ASP A 550 -24.78 17.13 -38.87
N ASP A 551 -23.82 17.84 -38.28
CA ASP A 551 -23.29 19.09 -38.85
C ASP A 551 -21.96 19.45 -38.19
N ASP A 552 -21.03 19.86 -39.06
CA ASP A 552 -19.65 20.21 -38.82
C ASP A 552 -19.44 21.25 -37.71
N ASP A 553 -18.86 20.83 -36.58
CA ASP A 553 -18.21 21.73 -35.63
C ASP A 553 -16.97 21.03 -35.00
N PHE A 554 -16.06 20.61 -35.90
CA PHE A 554 -14.66 20.41 -35.57
C PHE A 554 -14.12 21.76 -35.05
N VAL A 555 -13.67 21.83 -33.79
CA VAL A 555 -12.84 22.91 -33.14
C VAL A 555 -13.40 23.59 -31.87
N LYS A 556 -14.64 23.37 -31.38
CA LYS A 556 -15.13 24.15 -30.19
C LYS A 556 -15.56 23.44 -28.90
N ASN A 557 -15.36 22.13 -28.73
CA ASN A 557 -15.70 21.43 -27.47
C ASN A 557 -14.53 20.77 -26.71
N ILE A 558 -13.28 21.23 -26.92
CA ILE A 558 -12.09 20.75 -26.17
C ILE A 558 -11.59 21.75 -25.10
N ILE A 559 -12.28 22.87 -24.89
CA ILE A 559 -12.02 23.80 -23.78
C ILE A 559 -13.34 23.99 -23.02
N GLY A 560 -13.70 23.00 -22.21
CA GLY A 560 -14.91 22.98 -21.40
C GLY A 560 -14.58 22.73 -19.93
N TYR A 561 -14.34 23.82 -19.20
CA TYR A 561 -14.54 23.99 -17.76
C TYR A 561 -14.78 22.70 -16.94
N HIS A 562 -13.70 21.99 -16.56
CA HIS A 562 -13.77 20.99 -15.49
C HIS A 562 -12.45 20.74 -14.74
N GLU A 563 -11.45 21.63 -14.85
CA GLU A 563 -10.12 21.43 -14.24
C GLU A 563 -9.89 22.12 -12.88
N VAL A 564 -10.89 22.79 -12.29
CA VAL A 564 -10.72 23.43 -10.96
C VAL A 564 -11.24 22.57 -9.80
N ASP A 565 -12.23 21.69 -10.03
CA ASP A 565 -12.74 20.79 -8.97
C ASP A 565 -11.92 19.49 -8.82
N SER A 566 -11.17 19.09 -9.84
CA SER A 566 -10.30 17.92 -9.77
C SER A 566 -9.01 18.19 -8.99
N MET A 567 -8.51 19.43 -8.92
CA MET A 567 -7.35 19.75 -8.08
C MET A 567 -7.67 19.67 -6.58
N MET A 568 -8.85 20.11 -6.12
CA MET A 568 -9.24 19.95 -4.71
C MET A 568 -9.46 18.49 -4.29
N ASN A 569 -9.94 17.64 -5.20
CA ASN A 569 -10.07 16.20 -4.93
C ASN A 569 -8.76 15.43 -5.10
N ILE A 570 -7.82 15.89 -5.94
CA ILE A 570 -6.47 15.32 -5.99
C ILE A 570 -5.72 15.66 -4.70
N TYR A 571 -5.87 16.85 -4.11
CA TYR A 571 -5.29 17.15 -2.80
C TYR A 571 -5.88 16.28 -1.67
N LYS A 572 -7.19 15.98 -1.69
CA LYS A 572 -7.80 15.02 -0.73
C LYS A 572 -7.40 13.57 -0.98
N VAL A 573 -7.25 13.15 -2.24
CA VAL A 573 -6.85 11.78 -2.61
C VAL A 573 -5.36 11.54 -2.39
N VAL A 574 -4.51 12.56 -2.55
CA VAL A 574 -3.08 12.50 -2.19
C VAL A 574 -2.93 12.40 -0.67
N HIS A 575 -3.70 13.17 0.11
CA HIS A 575 -3.70 13.03 1.58
C HIS A 575 -4.25 11.69 2.06
N ILE A 576 -5.32 11.16 1.46
CA ILE A 576 -5.86 9.84 1.82
C ILE A 576 -4.91 8.72 1.39
N LYS A 577 -4.24 8.84 0.23
CA LYS A 577 -3.20 7.87 -0.17
C LYS A 577 -1.98 7.95 0.74
N TYR A 578 -1.56 9.13 1.20
CA TYR A 578 -0.49 9.27 2.18
C TYR A 578 -0.88 8.70 3.55
N PHE A 579 -2.14 8.88 3.97
CA PHE A 579 -2.64 8.35 5.24
C PHE A 579 -2.81 6.82 5.20
N ILE A 580 -3.30 6.28 4.08
CA ILE A 580 -3.37 4.82 3.84
C ILE A 580 -1.96 4.24 3.72
N PHE A 581 -1.02 4.95 3.08
CA PHE A 581 0.38 4.54 3.00
C PHE A 581 1.06 4.57 4.38
N LEU A 582 0.75 5.55 5.24
CA LEU A 582 1.20 5.60 6.64
C LEU A 582 0.61 4.48 7.50
N ILE A 583 -0.67 4.14 7.32
CA ILE A 583 -1.31 3.00 8.00
C ILE A 583 -0.71 1.68 7.48
N ALA A 584 -0.44 1.57 6.18
CA ALA A 584 0.21 0.41 5.59
C ALA A 584 1.67 0.25 6.05
N ILE A 585 2.42 1.36 6.20
CA ILE A 585 3.77 1.34 6.77
C ILE A 585 3.73 0.98 8.26
N LYS A 586 2.78 1.51 9.05
CA LYS A 586 2.58 1.12 10.47
C LYS A 586 2.38 -0.39 10.66
N ASN A 587 1.77 -1.05 9.68
CA ASN A 587 1.51 -2.49 9.72
C ASN A 587 2.67 -3.35 9.18
N ILE A 588 3.63 -2.77 8.46
CA ILE A 588 4.76 -3.50 7.84
C ILE A 588 6.06 -3.28 8.61
N TYR A 589 6.26 -2.08 9.16
CA TYR A 589 7.39 -1.72 10.00
C TYR A 589 6.81 -1.31 11.35
N GLY A 590 7.20 -2.02 12.43
CA GLY A 590 6.76 -1.71 13.79
C GLY A 590 6.97 -0.25 14.20
N GLU A 591 6.44 0.13 15.38
CA GLU A 591 6.39 1.48 15.96
C GLU A 591 7.21 2.57 15.23
N LEU A 592 6.48 3.43 14.52
CA LEU A 592 7.01 4.66 13.91
C LEU A 592 7.82 5.48 14.94
N PRO A 593 8.94 6.11 14.55
CA PRO A 593 9.64 7.05 15.40
C PRO A 593 8.67 8.11 15.92
N SER A 594 8.48 8.17 17.23
CA SER A 594 7.63 9.17 17.88
C SER A 594 8.49 10.33 18.32
N CYS A 595 8.11 11.54 17.90
CA CYS A 595 8.73 12.76 18.39
C CYS A 595 8.62 12.88 19.93
N PRO A 596 9.45 13.72 20.59
CA PRO A 596 9.61 13.71 22.05
C PRO A 596 8.31 13.89 22.86
N THR A 597 7.32 14.59 22.30
CA THR A 597 6.00 14.81 22.90
C THR A 597 4.95 14.92 21.80
N ASP A 598 3.67 14.67 22.12
CA ASP A 598 2.53 14.72 21.17
C ASP A 598 2.35 16.08 20.47
N GLU A 599 2.98 17.16 20.97
CA GLU A 599 2.94 18.47 20.32
C GLU A 599 3.89 18.60 19.11
N TRP A 600 4.84 17.67 18.96
CA TRP A 600 5.75 17.61 17.82
C TRP A 600 5.14 16.79 16.69
N LYS A 601 5.16 17.33 15.47
CA LYS A 601 4.73 16.63 14.26
C LYS A 601 5.92 15.94 13.61
N TYR A 602 5.91 14.61 13.57
CA TYR A 602 6.88 13.83 12.80
C TYR A 602 6.52 13.86 11.32
N ASP A 603 7.48 14.21 10.46
CA ASP A 603 7.34 14.02 9.03
C ASP A 603 8.19 12.83 8.55
N LEU A 604 7.53 11.88 7.89
CA LEU A 604 8.14 10.64 7.43
C LEU A 604 9.14 10.86 6.30
N SER A 605 8.90 11.90 5.46
CA SER A 605 9.69 12.15 4.26
C SER A 605 11.07 12.72 4.60
N MET A 606 11.15 13.52 5.67
CA MET A 606 12.37 14.17 6.14
C MET A 606 13.05 13.47 7.31
N ASN A 607 12.40 12.47 7.93
CA ASN A 607 12.86 11.87 9.19
C ASN A 607 13.16 12.96 10.24
N ALA A 608 12.25 13.93 10.33
CA ALA A 608 12.40 15.13 11.13
C ALA A 608 11.13 15.42 11.93
N CYS A 609 11.32 15.87 13.16
CA CYS A 609 10.25 16.30 14.05
C CYS A 609 10.14 17.82 14.03
N TYR A 610 8.97 18.37 13.75
CA TYR A 610 8.71 19.79 13.73
C TYR A 610 7.77 20.22 14.86
N PHE A 611 8.13 21.27 15.58
CA PHE A 611 7.33 21.88 16.64
C PHE A 611 6.96 23.31 16.26
N PRO A 612 5.72 23.55 15.78
CA PRO A 612 5.21 24.89 15.56
C PRO A 612 4.84 25.53 16.90
N SER A 613 5.64 26.48 17.38
CA SER A 613 5.41 27.16 18.65
C SER A 613 4.17 28.05 18.58
N LYS A 614 3.30 27.97 19.59
CA LYS A 614 2.17 28.89 19.76
C LYS A 614 2.60 30.26 20.29
N ASN A 615 3.79 30.35 20.89
CA ASN A 615 4.29 31.55 21.57
C ASN A 615 5.02 32.49 20.60
N TYR A 616 4.89 33.78 20.87
CA TYR A 616 5.51 34.84 20.09
C TYR A 616 6.84 35.24 20.72
N TYR A 617 7.95 35.02 20.01
CA TYR A 617 9.29 35.38 20.47
C TYR A 617 10.06 36.16 19.40
N SER A 618 11.00 36.99 19.84
CA SER A 618 12.02 37.55 18.97
C SER A 618 12.91 36.44 18.42
N PHE A 619 13.56 36.65 17.28
CA PHE A 619 14.40 35.62 16.63
C PHE A 619 15.45 35.04 17.58
N SER A 620 16.08 35.88 18.40
CA SER A 620 17.06 35.45 19.41
C SER A 620 16.44 34.60 20.53
N SER A 621 15.24 34.93 20.99
CA SER A 621 14.53 34.18 22.02
C SER A 621 13.98 32.86 21.48
N ALA A 622 13.48 32.86 20.23
CA ALA A 622 13.05 31.66 19.52
C ALA A 622 14.22 30.68 19.34
N LYS A 623 15.39 31.16 18.92
CA LYS A 623 16.61 30.36 18.80
C LYS A 623 16.99 29.69 20.12
N LYS A 624 17.01 30.46 21.23
CA LYS A 624 17.28 29.92 22.57
C LYS A 624 16.23 28.92 23.03
N PHE A 625 14.96 29.14 22.70
CA PHE A 625 13.87 28.23 23.05
C PHE A 625 14.00 26.89 22.32
N CYS A 626 14.23 26.89 21.00
CA CYS A 626 14.46 25.65 20.27
C CYS A 626 15.69 24.90 20.82
N GLN A 627 16.78 25.63 21.11
CA GLN A 627 17.98 25.05 21.73
C GLN A 627 17.70 24.42 23.10
N SER A 628 16.81 25.01 23.91
CA SER A 628 16.41 24.42 25.21
C SER A 628 15.65 23.10 25.08
N MET A 629 15.04 22.84 23.92
CA MET A 629 14.37 21.57 23.58
C MET A 629 15.25 20.62 22.75
N ASN A 630 16.58 20.80 22.72
CA ASN A 630 17.50 20.04 21.86
C ASN A 630 17.14 20.10 20.36
N SER A 631 16.61 21.22 19.91
CA SER A 631 16.19 21.44 18.53
C SER A 631 16.76 22.73 17.95
N THR A 632 16.59 22.93 16.66
CA THR A 632 17.05 24.15 15.95
C THR A 632 15.88 24.84 15.28
N LEU A 633 15.98 26.15 15.02
CA LEU A 633 15.00 26.83 14.18
C LEU A 633 15.02 26.21 12.77
N THR A 634 13.85 25.89 12.23
CA THR A 634 13.70 25.22 10.93
C THR A 634 14.34 26.00 9.80
N TYR A 635 15.20 25.36 9.02
CA TYR A 635 15.71 25.85 7.73
C TYR A 635 15.11 25.02 6.59
N VAL A 636 15.11 25.59 5.37
CA VAL A 636 14.53 24.97 4.17
C VAL A 636 15.59 24.93 3.06
N LYS A 637 16.13 23.73 2.79
CA LYS A 637 17.19 23.44 1.82
C LYS A 637 16.66 22.82 0.53
N THR A 638 15.55 22.07 0.60
CA THR A 638 14.99 21.34 -0.53
C THR A 638 13.53 21.71 -0.78
N PHE A 639 13.04 21.48 -2.00
CA PHE A 639 11.62 21.69 -2.34
C PHE A 639 10.66 20.87 -1.45
N ILE A 640 11.10 19.68 -1.02
CA ILE A 640 10.29 18.82 -0.13
C ILE A 640 10.25 19.43 1.28
N GLU A 641 11.36 19.99 1.79
CA GLU A 641 11.36 20.67 3.09
C GLU A 641 10.41 21.88 3.06
N ASP A 642 10.36 22.58 1.94
CA ASP A 642 9.45 23.70 1.74
C ASP A 642 7.98 23.27 1.77
N GLU A 643 7.60 22.22 1.04
CA GLU A 643 6.23 21.68 1.08
C GLU A 643 5.83 21.17 2.48
N VAL A 644 6.75 20.51 3.18
CA VAL A 644 6.50 20.00 4.55
C VAL A 644 6.28 21.17 5.51
N VAL A 645 7.13 22.19 5.46
CA VAL A 645 6.96 23.39 6.29
C VAL A 645 5.67 24.12 5.91
N LYS A 646 5.32 24.22 4.63
CA LYS A 646 4.04 24.80 4.18
C LYS A 646 2.84 24.05 4.75
N THR A 647 2.80 22.73 4.64
CA THR A 647 1.69 21.90 5.16
C THR A 647 1.59 21.94 6.69
N ILE A 648 2.71 22.04 7.41
CA ILE A 648 2.67 22.17 8.88
C ILE A 648 1.98 23.48 9.29
N VAL A 649 2.17 24.54 8.52
CA VAL A 649 1.71 25.89 8.86
C VAL A 649 0.35 26.23 8.26
N GLU A 650 -0.08 25.61 7.15
CA GLU A 650 -1.44 25.79 6.59
C GLU A 650 -2.57 25.45 7.58
N TYR A 651 -2.29 24.70 8.65
CA TYR A 651 -3.23 24.43 9.75
C TYR A 651 -3.31 25.54 10.80
N THR A 652 -2.58 26.64 10.64
CA THR A 652 -2.60 27.79 11.55
C THR A 652 -3.33 28.98 10.92
N SER A 653 -3.92 29.82 11.77
CA SER A 653 -4.88 30.88 11.43
C SER A 653 -4.44 31.81 10.29
N GLU A 654 -5.43 32.33 9.56
CA GLU A 654 -5.28 33.35 8.53
C GLU A 654 -4.46 34.55 9.05
N HIS A 655 -3.32 34.83 8.40
CA HIS A 655 -2.39 35.96 8.66
C HIS A 655 -1.41 35.82 9.83
N GLU A 656 -0.52 34.82 9.77
CA GLU A 656 0.64 34.74 10.66
C GLU A 656 1.96 34.65 9.89
N GLU A 657 3.04 35.11 10.53
CA GLU A 657 4.41 34.98 10.05
C GLU A 657 5.20 34.10 11.03
N PHE A 658 6.03 33.20 10.50
CA PHE A 658 6.84 32.27 11.30
C PHE A 658 8.32 32.52 11.08
N TRP A 659 9.10 32.71 12.15
CA TRP A 659 10.55 32.75 12.07
C TRP A 659 11.09 31.40 11.60
N LEU A 660 11.93 31.45 10.56
CA LEU A 660 12.76 30.35 10.08
C LEU A 660 14.21 30.62 10.47
N GLY A 661 15.07 29.61 10.49
CA GLY A 661 16.47 29.70 10.87
C GLY A 661 17.37 30.44 9.88
N GLY A 662 16.89 31.44 9.14
CA GLY A 662 17.68 32.19 8.16
C GLY A 662 18.13 33.55 8.73
N GLN A 663 19.40 33.89 8.55
CA GLN A 663 19.97 35.17 8.97
C GLN A 663 20.90 35.75 7.89
N ARG A 664 20.89 37.07 7.75
CA ARG A 664 21.79 37.82 6.86
C ARG A 664 23.18 37.95 7.48
N THR A 665 24.20 37.59 6.73
CA THR A 665 25.61 37.76 7.09
C THR A 665 26.08 39.18 6.75
N SER A 666 27.25 39.59 7.24
CA SER A 666 27.85 40.90 6.95
C SER A 666 28.01 41.20 5.46
N ASN A 667 28.08 40.17 4.61
CA ASN A 667 28.26 40.27 3.16
C ASN A 667 26.93 40.45 2.39
N ASN A 668 25.82 40.78 3.07
CA ASN A 668 24.45 40.86 2.52
C ASN A 668 23.82 39.56 2.02
N ASP A 669 24.54 38.45 2.04
CA ASP A 669 24.00 37.13 1.72
C ASP A 669 23.23 36.56 2.92
N PHE A 670 22.14 35.85 2.64
CA PHE A 670 21.37 35.14 3.67
C PHE A 670 21.86 33.69 3.77
N TYR A 671 22.04 33.22 5.01
CA TYR A 671 22.43 31.85 5.30
C TYR A 671 21.44 31.25 6.30
N TRP A 672 21.16 29.97 6.13
CA TRP A 672 20.50 29.17 7.15
C TRP A 672 21.45 28.95 8.36
N LEU A 673 20.91 28.63 9.52
CA LEU A 673 21.66 28.44 10.77
C LEU A 673 22.68 27.29 10.71
N ASP A 674 22.57 26.40 9.73
CA ASP A 674 23.53 25.32 9.45
C ASP A 674 24.71 25.75 8.55
N GLY A 675 24.71 27.00 8.07
CA GLY A 675 25.73 27.55 7.18
C GLY A 675 25.46 27.37 5.68
N THR A 676 24.31 26.81 5.28
CA THR A 676 23.95 26.74 3.86
C THR A 676 23.44 28.11 3.35
N PRO A 677 23.95 28.62 2.21
CA PRO A 677 23.50 29.90 1.66
C PRO A 677 22.10 29.78 1.06
N ILE A 678 21.24 30.76 1.35
CA ILE A 678 19.95 30.95 0.67
C ILE A 678 20.26 31.64 -0.66
N LYS A 679 20.65 30.86 -1.66
CA LYS A 679 21.04 31.38 -2.98
C LYS A 679 19.80 31.63 -3.85
N ASN A 680 19.75 32.82 -4.44
CA ASN A 680 18.78 33.33 -5.43
C ASN A 680 18.62 32.52 -6.75
N ASN A 681 19.08 31.26 -6.82
CA ASN A 681 18.92 30.44 -8.02
C ASN A 681 18.11 29.15 -7.75
N ASN A 682 16.93 29.09 -8.37
CA ASN A 682 16.04 27.94 -8.62
C ASN A 682 15.28 27.30 -7.43
N ILE A 683 15.53 27.69 -6.18
CA ILE A 683 14.77 27.18 -5.01
C ILE A 683 14.15 28.35 -4.21
N ASP A 684 14.09 29.52 -4.83
CA ASP A 684 13.79 30.76 -4.14
C ASP A 684 12.31 30.98 -3.96
N ASN A 685 11.79 30.49 -2.85
CA ASN A 685 10.47 30.89 -2.37
C ASN A 685 10.49 32.27 -1.71
N TRP A 686 11.40 33.18 -2.08
CA TRP A 686 11.30 34.57 -1.63
C TRP A 686 10.00 35.17 -2.19
N MET A 687 9.20 35.80 -1.31
CA MET A 687 7.99 36.50 -1.75
C MET A 687 8.39 37.66 -2.67
N PHE A 688 7.64 37.89 -3.74
CA PHE A 688 7.95 38.94 -4.72
C PHE A 688 8.27 40.28 -4.04
N GLY A 689 9.46 40.82 -4.30
CA GLY A 689 9.98 42.05 -3.69
C GLY A 689 10.84 41.87 -2.44
N TYR A 690 11.09 40.63 -2.00
CA TYR A 690 12.04 40.27 -0.95
C TYR A 690 13.22 39.47 -1.54
N PRO A 691 14.42 39.49 -0.91
CA PRO A 691 14.76 40.24 0.29
C PRO A 691 14.91 41.75 0.03
N LYS A 692 14.35 42.57 0.92
CA LYS A 692 14.51 44.03 0.89
C LYS A 692 15.78 44.42 1.63
N ALA A 693 16.69 45.14 0.97
CA ALA A 693 17.98 45.52 1.55
C ALA A 693 17.90 46.26 2.91
N ASN A 694 16.82 47.01 3.15
CA ASN A 694 16.62 47.84 4.35
C ASN A 694 15.65 47.22 5.39
N HIS A 695 15.29 45.94 5.27
CA HIS A 695 14.18 45.35 6.01
C HIS A 695 14.65 44.17 6.88
N GLY A 696 15.34 44.47 7.98
CA GLY A 696 15.85 43.47 8.92
C GLY A 696 16.76 42.38 8.33
N SER A 697 17.32 41.59 9.24
CA SER A 697 18.34 40.58 8.93
C SER A 697 17.90 39.15 9.20
N CYS A 698 16.67 38.92 9.67
CA CYS A 698 16.15 37.58 9.96
C CYS A 698 15.07 37.17 8.95
N VAL A 699 15.01 35.89 8.60
CA VAL A 699 14.07 35.34 7.62
C VAL A 699 12.83 34.79 8.31
N ALA A 700 11.66 35.25 7.89
CA ALA A 700 10.37 34.70 8.27
C ALA A 700 9.62 34.20 7.04
N MET A 701 8.71 33.26 7.22
CA MET A 701 7.77 32.83 6.20
C MET A 701 6.45 33.55 6.42
N LYS A 702 5.88 34.14 5.35
CA LYS A 702 4.62 34.89 5.42
C LYS A 702 3.46 34.08 4.84
N ILE A 703 2.34 34.10 5.55
CA ILE A 703 1.10 33.44 5.14
C ILE A 703 0.00 34.48 5.02
N GLU A 704 -0.64 34.54 3.86
CA GLU A 704 -1.83 35.36 3.65
C GLU A 704 -2.94 34.47 3.07
N ASN A 705 -4.15 34.57 3.61
CA ASN A 705 -5.32 33.82 3.13
C ASN A 705 -5.10 32.29 3.07
N LEU A 706 -4.44 31.71 4.07
CA LEU A 706 -4.08 30.29 4.13
C LEU A 706 -3.14 29.83 3.00
N VAL A 707 -2.54 30.75 2.26
CA VAL A 707 -1.53 30.47 1.23
C VAL A 707 -0.19 30.99 1.72
N VAL A 708 0.81 30.12 1.71
CA VAL A 708 2.18 30.51 2.05
C VAL A 708 2.78 31.28 0.86
N ASN A 709 2.91 32.59 1.02
CA ASN A 709 3.40 33.48 -0.04
C ASN A 709 4.93 33.46 -0.23
N GLY A 710 5.66 32.85 0.70
CA GLY A 710 7.11 32.70 0.64
C GLY A 710 7.86 33.32 1.81
N PHE A 711 9.19 33.41 1.68
CA PHE A 711 10.12 33.98 2.63
C PHE A 711 10.18 35.51 2.51
N VAL A 712 10.27 36.19 3.66
CA VAL A 712 10.43 37.62 3.81
C VAL A 712 11.53 37.90 4.83
N ASN A 713 12.36 38.91 4.60
CA ASN A 713 13.27 39.39 5.63
C ASN A 713 12.62 40.51 6.45
N ASP A 714 12.75 40.41 7.76
CA ASP A 714 12.16 41.36 8.71
C ASP A 714 13.06 41.55 9.94
N ASP A 715 12.74 42.57 10.74
CA ASP A 715 13.52 42.92 11.92
C ASP A 715 13.47 41.80 12.97
N CYS A 716 14.65 41.28 13.33
CA CYS A 716 14.83 40.18 14.28
C CYS A 716 14.21 40.41 15.67
N LEU A 717 13.95 41.68 16.02
CA LEU A 717 13.36 42.10 17.29
C LEU A 717 11.83 41.93 17.33
N LYS A 718 11.17 41.78 16.18
CA LYS A 718 9.72 41.54 16.15
C LYS A 718 9.39 40.18 16.72
N ASN A 719 8.39 40.13 17.58
CA ASN A 719 7.89 38.88 18.12
C ASN A 719 7.02 38.20 17.06
N LYS A 720 7.41 37.00 16.63
CA LYS A 720 6.65 36.16 15.72
C LYS A 720 6.62 34.74 16.26
N ARG A 721 5.73 33.92 15.72
CA ARG A 721 5.79 32.48 15.96
C ARG A 721 7.02 31.92 15.28
N PHE A 722 7.39 30.70 15.62
CA PHE A 722 8.59 30.06 15.09
C PHE A 722 8.39 28.55 15.06
N ILE A 723 9.14 27.88 14.20
CA ILE A 723 9.09 26.44 14.06
C ILE A 723 10.46 25.91 14.49
N CYS A 724 10.46 25.02 15.47
CA CYS A 724 11.65 24.25 15.80
C CYS A 724 11.62 22.95 15.01
N ALA A 725 12.77 22.48 14.54
CA ALA A 725 12.95 21.18 13.93
C ALA A 725 14.07 20.41 14.63
N ILE A 726 13.82 19.12 14.83
CA ILE A 726 14.83 18.11 15.13
C ILE A 726 14.98 17.30 13.85
N TYR A 727 16.04 17.58 13.11
CA TYR A 727 16.41 16.82 11.91
C TYR A 727 17.10 15.53 12.33
N ASN A 728 16.93 14.47 11.53
CA ASN A 728 17.44 13.15 11.85
C ASN A 728 16.99 12.68 13.23
N TYR A 729 15.68 12.71 13.49
CA TYR A 729 15.08 11.93 14.59
C TYR A 729 15.03 10.45 14.18
N ALA A 730 16.17 9.96 13.69
CA ALA A 730 16.39 8.62 13.23
C ALA A 730 16.82 7.80 14.44
N VAL A 731 15.93 6.88 14.81
CA VAL A 731 16.30 5.64 15.46
C VAL A 731 17.53 5.07 14.73
N LEU A 732 18.54 4.79 15.53
CA LEU A 732 19.80 4.14 15.18
C LEU A 732 19.62 2.93 14.24
N PRO A 733 20.66 2.64 13.44
CA PRO A 733 20.54 2.13 12.09
C PRO A 733 20.28 0.63 12.04
N THR A 734 19.36 0.22 11.17
CA THR A 734 19.38 -1.14 10.63
C THR A 734 20.32 -1.18 9.44
N GLU A 735 21.59 -1.48 9.67
CA GLU A 735 22.48 -2.22 8.77
C GLU A 735 23.79 -2.51 9.52
N ASN A 736 24.06 -3.80 9.79
CA ASN A 736 25.29 -4.36 10.39
C ASN A 736 25.50 -4.26 11.91
N VAL A 737 24.51 -4.57 12.76
CA VAL A 737 24.80 -4.91 14.17
C VAL A 737 25.18 -6.39 14.25
N LYS A 738 26.50 -6.67 14.22
CA LYS A 738 27.07 -7.94 14.65
C LYS A 738 27.40 -7.85 16.16
N ASP A 739 27.16 -8.95 16.87
CA ASP A 739 27.79 -9.33 18.15
C ASP A 739 27.12 -9.03 19.51
N CYS A 740 25.81 -8.71 19.58
CA CYS A 740 25.11 -8.68 20.87
C CYS A 740 23.74 -9.40 20.88
N PRO A 741 23.65 -10.66 21.38
CA PRO A 741 22.35 -11.28 21.61
C PRO A 741 21.61 -10.58 22.76
N ALA A 742 20.29 -10.41 22.62
CA ALA A 742 19.45 -9.96 23.73
C ALA A 742 19.52 -10.99 24.86
N SER A 743 19.86 -10.56 26.07
CA SER A 743 20.02 -11.44 27.23
C SER A 743 18.98 -11.12 28.30
N THR A 744 18.42 -12.18 28.89
CA THR A 744 17.46 -12.07 30.00
C THR A 744 18.11 -12.64 31.26
N TYR A 745 18.10 -11.87 32.35
CA TYR A 745 18.65 -12.25 33.65
C TYR A 745 17.53 -12.41 34.67
N ASP A 746 17.61 -13.48 35.46
CA ASP A 746 16.74 -13.68 36.61
C ASP A 746 17.42 -13.07 37.86
N ALA A 747 16.82 -12.02 38.42
CA ALA A 747 17.30 -11.33 39.62
C ALA A 747 16.92 -12.05 40.93
N SER A 748 16.49 -13.32 40.85
CA SER A 748 16.42 -14.21 42.02
C SER A 748 17.79 -14.37 42.71
N THR A 749 18.88 -14.27 41.94
CA THR A 749 20.26 -14.16 42.41
C THR A 749 20.88 -12.82 42.02
N ASN A 750 21.76 -12.28 42.87
CA ASN A 750 22.56 -11.11 42.51
C ASN A 750 23.48 -11.47 41.33
N GLY A 751 23.66 -10.56 40.39
CA GLY A 751 24.52 -10.78 39.24
C GLY A 751 25.11 -9.49 38.72
N THR A 752 25.95 -9.60 37.70
CA THR A 752 26.65 -8.48 37.08
C THR A 752 26.42 -8.48 35.57
N ILE A 753 26.11 -7.31 35.02
CA ILE A 753 25.99 -7.06 33.58
C ILE A 753 27.20 -6.23 33.15
N THR A 754 27.85 -6.68 32.09
CA THR A 754 29.02 -6.01 31.53
C THR A 754 28.78 -5.68 30.06
N SER A 755 29.42 -4.61 29.59
CA SER A 755 29.47 -4.30 28.16
C SER A 755 30.21 -5.41 27.39
N PRO A 756 29.92 -5.60 26.09
CA PRO A 756 30.62 -6.60 25.28
C PRO A 756 32.12 -6.32 25.28
N GLY A 757 32.92 -7.36 25.52
CA GLY A 757 34.38 -7.24 25.55
C GLY A 757 34.98 -6.77 26.88
N TYR A 758 34.20 -6.32 27.87
CA TYR A 758 34.72 -5.86 29.16
C TYR A 758 35.62 -6.95 29.81
N PRO A 759 36.85 -6.63 30.28
CA PRO A 759 37.41 -5.29 30.53
C PRO A 759 38.10 -4.59 29.33
N SER A 760 38.07 -5.18 28.13
CA SER A 760 38.47 -4.52 26.89
C SER A 760 37.40 -3.54 26.40
N ASN A 761 37.74 -2.71 25.40
CA ASN A 761 36.80 -1.75 24.84
C ASN A 761 35.62 -2.44 24.13
N TYR A 762 34.43 -1.84 24.17
CA TYR A 762 33.27 -2.35 23.44
C TYR A 762 33.43 -2.15 21.92
N PRO A 763 32.79 -2.98 21.08
CA PRO A 763 32.84 -2.80 19.62
C PRO A 763 32.01 -1.58 19.19
N ASN A 764 32.40 -0.96 18.07
CA ASN A 764 31.62 0.10 17.44
C ASN A 764 30.31 -0.49 16.87
N ASN A 765 29.25 0.31 16.78
CA ASN A 765 27.91 -0.08 16.34
C ASN A 765 27.25 -1.21 17.17
N ALA A 766 27.54 -1.30 18.47
CA ALA A 766 26.91 -2.25 19.37
C ALA A 766 25.49 -1.80 19.75
N ASP A 767 24.47 -2.67 19.63
CA ASP A 767 23.14 -2.49 20.23
C ASP A 767 22.81 -3.69 21.13
N CYS A 768 23.14 -3.57 22.42
CA CYS A 768 22.99 -4.66 23.39
C CYS A 768 21.78 -4.41 24.29
N ARG A 769 20.98 -5.45 24.49
CA ARG A 769 19.70 -5.39 25.23
C ARG A 769 19.71 -6.38 26.36
N TYR A 770 19.46 -5.91 27.58
CA TYR A 770 19.47 -6.70 28.80
C TYR A 770 18.12 -6.55 29.50
N SER A 771 17.40 -7.65 29.74
CA SER A 771 16.14 -7.63 30.50
C SER A 771 16.34 -8.34 31.83
N ILE A 772 16.13 -7.66 32.94
CA ILE A 772 16.28 -8.20 34.29
C ILE A 772 14.89 -8.38 34.88
N ILE A 773 14.56 -9.60 35.29
CA ILE A 773 13.25 -9.93 35.87
C ILE A 773 13.50 -10.50 37.27
N ALA A 774 12.91 -9.88 38.29
CA ALA A 774 12.86 -10.37 39.66
C ALA A 774 11.52 -11.08 39.93
N PRO A 775 11.43 -11.92 40.98
CA PRO A 775 10.16 -12.42 41.48
C PRO A 775 9.17 -11.28 41.76
N ILE A 776 7.89 -11.51 41.45
CA ILE A 776 6.82 -10.52 41.64
C ILE A 776 6.82 -10.04 43.10
N GLY A 777 6.82 -8.72 43.31
CA GLY A 777 6.82 -8.09 44.63
C GLY A 777 8.19 -7.63 45.14
N ARG A 778 9.28 -7.91 44.41
CA ARG A 778 10.62 -7.35 44.67
C ARG A 778 10.96 -6.21 43.72
N GLN A 779 11.83 -5.31 44.16
CA GLN A 779 12.44 -4.26 43.33
C GLN A 779 13.85 -4.67 42.94
N ILE A 780 14.39 -4.10 41.86
CA ILE A 780 15.74 -4.35 41.38
C ILE A 780 16.57 -3.10 41.63
N ILE A 781 17.67 -3.24 42.36
CA ILE A 781 18.69 -2.20 42.50
C ILE A 781 19.85 -2.51 41.57
N LEU A 782 20.16 -1.57 40.68
CA LEU A 782 21.39 -1.51 39.91
C LEU A 782 22.42 -0.66 40.65
N THR A 783 23.65 -1.15 40.75
CA THR A 783 24.80 -0.41 41.29
C THR A 783 25.90 -0.38 40.24
N ILE A 784 26.31 0.82 39.82
CA ILE A 784 27.41 0.98 38.87
C ILE A 784 28.74 0.74 39.61
N LYS A 785 29.50 -0.26 39.17
CA LYS A 785 30.88 -0.50 39.64
C LYS A 785 31.89 0.24 38.78
N PHE A 786 31.69 0.24 37.47
CA PHE A 786 32.52 0.97 36.52
C PHE A 786 31.66 1.44 35.34
N PHE A 787 31.86 2.67 34.88
CA PHE A 787 31.14 3.19 33.71
C PHE A 787 32.00 4.26 33.01
N GLN A 788 32.41 3.94 31.80
CA GLN A 788 33.14 4.83 30.89
C GLN A 788 32.70 4.54 29.46
N THR A 789 31.91 5.43 28.89
CA THR A 789 31.48 5.40 27.48
C THR A 789 31.80 6.73 26.81
N GLU A 790 31.78 6.77 25.47
CA GLU A 790 32.02 8.02 24.76
C GLU A 790 30.94 9.06 25.11
N LYS A 791 31.38 10.26 25.50
CA LYS A 791 30.49 11.31 26.04
C LYS A 791 29.52 11.86 25.00
N CYS A 792 29.86 11.82 23.70
CA CYS A 792 29.04 12.45 22.68
C CYS A 792 27.89 11.56 22.20
N CYS A 793 28.11 10.25 22.17
CA CYS A 793 27.44 9.43 21.16
C CYS A 793 26.96 8.06 21.71
N ASP A 794 27.62 7.55 22.76
CA ASP A 794 27.29 6.25 23.34
C ASP A 794 26.40 6.39 24.58
N TRP A 795 25.32 5.61 24.60
CA TRP A 795 24.28 5.73 25.61
C TRP A 795 23.95 4.39 26.25
N LEU A 796 23.79 4.41 27.58
CA LEU A 796 23.17 3.33 28.34
C LEU A 796 21.83 3.82 28.91
N TYR A 797 20.74 3.29 28.40
CA TYR A 797 19.39 3.58 28.84
C TYR A 797 18.94 2.54 29.86
N ILE A 798 18.34 3.00 30.95
CA ILE A 798 17.76 2.18 32.01
C ILE A 798 16.27 2.47 32.05
N HIS A 799 15.43 1.49 31.75
CA HIS A 799 13.97 1.60 31.70
C HIS A 799 13.31 0.77 32.80
N ASP A 800 12.31 1.35 33.45
CA ASP A 800 11.54 0.76 34.55
C ASP A 800 10.41 -0.14 34.05
N GLY A 801 10.78 -1.26 33.41
CA GLY A 801 9.83 -2.24 32.90
C GLY A 801 10.49 -3.34 32.09
N LYS A 802 9.69 -4.08 31.31
CA LYS A 802 10.17 -5.28 30.57
C LYS A 802 10.81 -4.97 29.21
N ASN A 803 10.60 -3.76 28.69
CA ASN A 803 10.98 -3.36 27.33
C ASN A 803 11.33 -1.86 27.27
N SER A 804 11.82 -1.41 26.11
CA SER A 804 12.21 -0.02 25.85
C SER A 804 11.06 1.00 25.96
N ASN A 805 9.81 0.54 25.96
CA ASN A 805 8.63 1.41 26.01
C ASN A 805 8.26 1.82 27.45
N ALA A 806 8.96 1.26 28.45
CA ALA A 806 8.78 1.64 29.84
C ALA A 806 9.50 2.96 30.18
N ASN A 807 9.04 3.63 31.25
CA ASN A 807 9.61 4.91 31.69
C ASN A 807 11.13 4.81 31.91
N THR A 808 11.89 5.74 31.32
CA THR A 808 13.35 5.76 31.46
C THR A 808 13.72 6.29 32.85
N ILE A 809 14.38 5.46 33.67
CA ILE A 809 14.93 5.85 34.98
C ILE A 809 16.12 6.79 34.78
N ALA A 810 17.01 6.43 33.87
CA ALA A 810 18.20 7.22 33.58
C ALA A 810 18.76 6.93 32.18
N SER A 811 19.36 7.97 31.58
CA SER A 811 20.15 7.88 30.34
C SER A 811 21.58 8.28 30.67
N LEU A 812 22.49 7.32 30.63
CA LEU A 812 23.87 7.43 31.10
C LEU A 812 24.84 7.51 29.92
N ARG A 813 25.86 8.37 30.04
CA ARG A 813 26.94 8.56 29.06
C ARG A 813 28.18 9.17 29.72
N GLY A 814 29.35 9.01 29.12
CA GLY A 814 30.60 9.54 29.66
C GLY A 814 31.12 8.71 30.83
N SER A 815 31.65 9.38 31.87
CA SER A 815 32.13 8.72 33.09
C SER A 815 31.19 8.99 34.26
N ILE A 816 30.81 7.95 34.99
CA ILE A 816 29.92 8.04 36.16
C ILE A 816 30.67 7.52 37.40
N SER A 817 30.44 8.17 38.54
CA SER A 817 31.04 7.76 39.81
C SER A 817 30.60 6.35 40.22
N GLU A 818 31.58 5.53 40.64
CA GLU A 818 31.32 4.22 41.25
C GLU A 818 30.37 4.36 42.45
N GLY A 819 29.42 3.44 42.57
CA GLY A 819 28.43 3.42 43.66
C GLY A 819 27.11 4.13 43.36
N THR A 820 26.96 4.73 42.17
CA THR A 820 25.66 5.30 41.74
C THR A 820 24.62 4.19 41.62
N GLN A 821 23.46 4.35 42.27
CA GLN A 821 22.40 3.35 42.33
C GLN A 821 21.13 3.80 41.62
N PHE A 822 20.47 2.87 40.92
CA PHE A 822 19.15 3.06 40.31
C PHE A 822 18.21 1.96 40.79
N VAL A 823 16.98 2.31 41.15
CA VAL A 823 15.99 1.39 41.73
C VAL A 823 14.77 1.33 40.82
N SER A 824 14.32 0.13 40.45
CA SER A 824 13.07 -0.07 39.70
C SER A 824 11.84 0.11 40.58
N SER A 825 10.74 0.62 40.02
CA SER A 825 9.45 0.64 40.74
C SER A 825 8.81 -0.74 40.80
N GLY A 826 9.02 -1.58 39.77
CA GLY A 826 8.48 -2.93 39.66
C GLY A 826 9.53 -4.03 39.72
N ASN A 827 9.12 -5.25 39.37
CA ASN A 827 9.97 -6.44 39.35
C ASN A 827 10.67 -6.67 38.00
N ALA A 828 10.66 -5.71 37.10
CA ALA A 828 11.31 -5.82 35.79
C ALA A 828 12.05 -4.52 35.47
N LEU A 829 13.24 -4.66 34.89
CA LEU A 829 14.07 -3.54 34.47
C LEU A 829 14.74 -3.88 33.15
N TYR A 830 14.73 -2.94 32.20
CA TYR A 830 15.25 -3.13 30.85
C TYR A 830 16.39 -2.16 30.59
N ILE A 831 17.56 -2.66 30.21
CA ILE A 831 18.76 -1.88 29.92
C ILE A 831 19.09 -2.01 28.44
N ARG A 832 19.36 -0.88 27.77
CA ARG A 832 19.82 -0.85 26.38
C ARG A 832 21.11 -0.06 26.28
N PHE A 833 22.15 -0.67 25.74
CA PHE A 833 23.41 0.01 25.41
C PHE A 833 23.53 0.16 23.90
N THR A 834 23.78 1.39 23.44
CA THR A 834 24.01 1.69 22.03
C THR A 834 25.33 2.43 21.87
N SER A 835 26.17 1.98 20.94
CA SER A 835 27.37 2.71 20.52
C SER A 835 27.33 3.15 19.06
N ASP A 836 28.06 4.19 18.70
CA ASP A 836 28.17 4.69 17.32
C ASP A 836 29.31 4.00 16.53
N GLU A 837 29.63 4.52 15.34
CA GLU A 837 30.65 3.98 14.44
C GLU A 837 32.10 4.36 14.80
N ASN A 838 32.34 5.31 15.72
CA ASN A 838 33.66 5.91 15.98
C ASN A 838 34.02 5.98 17.47
N ASN A 839 35.27 5.67 17.81
CA ASN A 839 35.78 5.60 19.19
C ASN A 839 35.09 4.54 20.05
N ASN A 840 35.88 3.92 20.92
CA ASN A 840 35.34 3.03 21.95
C ASN A 840 36.12 3.22 23.25
N ASP A 841 35.42 3.06 24.35
CA ASP A 841 35.96 3.08 25.70
C ASP A 841 35.79 1.70 26.35
N LYS A 842 36.26 1.55 27.60
CA LYS A 842 36.16 0.29 28.36
C LYS A 842 34.72 -0.19 28.60
N GLY A 843 33.72 0.68 28.49
CA GLY A 843 32.31 0.34 28.66
C GLY A 843 31.86 0.35 30.12
N PHE A 844 31.10 -0.65 30.57
CA PHE A 844 30.48 -0.64 31.89
C PHE A 844 30.47 -2.00 32.58
N ASN A 845 30.44 -1.95 33.92
CA ASN A 845 30.20 -3.08 34.82
C ASN A 845 29.17 -2.65 35.87
N ILE A 846 28.00 -3.27 35.82
CA ILE A 846 26.83 -2.91 36.63
C ILE A 846 26.38 -4.16 37.40
N GLU A 847 26.30 -4.05 38.72
CA GLU A 847 25.79 -5.11 39.60
C GLU A 847 24.29 -4.93 39.82
N TYR A 848 23.49 -5.99 39.68
CA TYR A 848 22.06 -5.99 40.00
C TYR A 848 21.75 -6.92 41.16
N ARG A 849 20.81 -6.51 42.01
CA ARG A 849 20.27 -7.32 43.10
C ARG A 849 18.78 -7.06 43.29
N SER A 850 18.03 -8.07 43.69
CA SER A 850 16.64 -7.88 44.12
C SER A 850 16.55 -7.48 45.59
N ILE A 851 15.54 -6.66 45.94
CA ILE A 851 15.21 -6.21 47.29
C ILE A 851 13.75 -6.52 47.60
#